data_AF-A0A815LAN6-F1
#
_entry.id   AF-A0A815LAN6-F1
#
_cell.length_a   1.000
_cell.length_b   1.000
_cell.length_c   1.000
_cell.angle_alpha   90.00
_cell.angle_beta   90.00
_cell.angle_gamma   90.00
#
_symmetry.space_group_name_H-M   'P 1'
#
loop_
_entity.id
_entity.type
_entity.pdbx_description
1 polymer ?
#
loop_
_entity_poly.entity_id
_entity_poly.type
_entity_poly.pdbx_seq_one_letter_code
_entity_poly.pdbx_strand_id
1 'polypeptide(L)'
;MTDETISSVSLSTNTEEKRSTVKLDTIRKIESDIQKQWSDKKCFQVDAPTEWTDNKDKYFVTFPYPYVNGRLHLGHTFSLSKCEFAVGYQRLRGKHCLFPFAFHATGMPIPAGADKLKREMEEFGYPPKFPVEEDENTKEDEQTSTTNEAKIENKAKGKKSKAAAKTGSEKYQWEIMRSIGIETDEEIKEFTNAQHWLQYFPPHVKSDLQKMGLKVDWRRSFITTDINPYYDSFIQWQFHHLKQNGKIQFGKRYTIYSPKDNQPCMDHDRSSGEGVGPQEYTLAKLRIQDGSIPEKLKNQNTSNGVYLVAATLRSETMYGQTNCWVHPDIRYIAIETKDHGIFICTRHAARNLCYQNFTSEHGKFTVLAEFLGSELFGLPIKAPFAINEIIYVLPMLTIKEDKGTGIVTSVPSDSADDYAALIDLKNKKQLREKYSISDSMVLPFDPIPIIYIEGYGDLSAPFMYKKLNIQSQNDHDKLAAAKDEIYKKGFYEGVLLKGKYEQKKVFDAKKLIRDDLIAEKLACIYYEPENKIKSRSGDECVVALCDQWFIDYGNKEWKDDARRVLQQLNVFSDDTRQNFEGVFDWLHEHACSRSYGLGTKLPWDKQYLIESLSDSTIYMAYYTVAHLLQQQDSFDGKKIGSANIDPSEMTIDIWDYIFFVNKSYSSLKTNISKETLDLLRNEFQYWYPVDLRSSGKDLIPNHLTYSLYNHVAIWPNQEENRWPKAFRANGHLFLNGEKV
;
A
#
# COMPACT_ATOMS: atom_id res chain seq x y z
N MET A 1 11.73 34.22 73.21
CA MET A 1 11.83 35.01 71.97
C MET A 1 12.81 34.28 71.06
N THR A 2 12.44 34.12 69.79
CA THR A 2 13.26 33.68 68.63
C THR A 2 13.83 32.26 68.74
N ASP A 3 13.19 31.23 68.19
CA ASP A 3 13.00 30.86 66.78
C ASP A 3 14.27 30.33 66.07
N GLU A 4 14.05 29.26 65.30
CA GLU A 4 14.92 28.54 64.34
C GLU A 4 16.01 27.56 64.84
N THR A 5 15.72 26.26 64.67
CA THR A 5 16.41 25.42 63.65
C THR A 5 15.68 24.09 63.44
N ILE A 6 15.17 23.89 62.22
CA ILE A 6 14.62 22.63 61.69
C ILE A 6 15.71 21.94 60.84
N SER A 7 16.02 20.69 61.14
CA SER A 7 16.58 19.63 60.27
C SER A 7 16.77 18.39 61.18
N SER A 8 16.35 17.15 60.92
CA SER A 8 16.28 16.38 59.67
C SER A 8 15.38 15.13 59.83
N VAL A 9 14.62 14.82 58.76
CA VAL A 9 14.41 13.51 58.11
C VAL A 9 13.98 12.28 58.94
N SER A 10 12.79 11.74 58.64
CA SER A 10 12.69 10.44 57.93
C SER A 10 11.32 10.22 57.30
N LEU A 11 11.36 9.90 56.00
CA LEU A 11 10.24 9.66 55.09
C LEU A 11 9.30 8.55 55.57
N SER A 12 8.01 8.87 55.55
CA SER A 12 6.92 7.89 55.61
C SER A 12 6.90 7.04 54.33
N THR A 13 7.03 5.73 54.50
CA THR A 13 6.76 4.70 53.49
C THR A 13 5.32 4.80 53.01
N ASN A 14 5.12 5.19 51.76
CA ASN A 14 3.82 5.09 51.08
C ASN A 14 3.62 3.64 50.62
N THR A 15 2.95 2.83 51.43
CA THR A 15 2.40 1.54 51.01
C THR A 15 1.09 1.77 50.26
N GLU A 16 1.07 1.54 48.95
CA GLU A 16 -0.17 1.47 48.17
C GLU A 16 -1.05 0.33 48.72
N GLU A 17 -2.24 0.68 49.24
CA GLU A 17 -3.25 -0.30 49.64
C GLU A 17 -3.72 -1.11 48.41
N LYS A 18 -3.41 -2.42 48.39
CA LYS A 18 -3.93 -3.36 47.39
C LYS A 18 -5.46 -3.37 47.41
N ARG A 19 -6.09 -2.83 46.36
CA ARG A 19 -7.55 -2.91 46.15
C ARG A 19 -8.02 -4.38 46.14
N SER A 20 -9.11 -4.68 46.84
CA SER A 20 -9.70 -6.03 46.89
C SER A 20 -10.13 -6.54 45.50
N THR A 21 -9.65 -7.72 45.10
CA THR A 21 -9.96 -8.36 43.80
C THR A 21 -11.19 -9.28 43.85
N VAL A 22 -11.79 -9.50 45.03
CA VAL A 22 -12.84 -10.50 45.26
C VAL A 22 -14.02 -10.39 44.28
N LYS A 23 -14.42 -9.15 43.94
CA LYS A 23 -15.51 -8.92 42.97
C LYS A 23 -15.15 -9.40 41.56
N LEU A 24 -13.93 -9.12 41.12
CA LEU A 24 -13.43 -9.55 39.81
C LEU A 24 -13.30 -11.07 39.76
N ASP A 25 -12.76 -11.68 40.81
CA ASP A 25 -12.59 -13.13 40.91
C ASP A 25 -13.94 -13.85 40.92
N THR A 26 -14.95 -13.27 41.57
CA THR A 26 -16.33 -13.78 41.55
C THR A 26 -16.93 -13.75 40.13
N ILE A 27 -16.76 -12.65 39.40
CA ILE A 27 -17.26 -12.53 38.02
C ILE A 27 -16.56 -13.55 37.11
N ARG A 28 -15.23 -13.67 37.19
CA ARG A 28 -14.44 -14.63 36.41
C ARG A 28 -14.87 -16.07 36.64
N LYS A 29 -15.21 -16.42 37.88
CA LYS A 29 -15.74 -17.75 38.22
C LYS A 29 -17.08 -18.00 37.53
N ILE A 30 -18.01 -17.05 37.62
CA ILE A 30 -19.32 -17.13 36.95
C ILE A 30 -19.15 -17.26 35.43
N GLU A 31 -18.27 -16.43 34.83
CA GLU A 31 -17.96 -16.48 33.40
C GLU A 31 -17.48 -17.87 32.98
N SER A 32 -16.49 -18.42 33.69
CA SER A 32 -15.95 -19.77 33.41
C SER A 32 -17.04 -20.85 33.51
N ASP A 33 -17.85 -20.84 34.58
CA ASP A 33 -18.90 -21.84 34.80
C ASP A 33 -19.97 -21.78 33.68
N ILE A 34 -20.38 -20.57 33.28
CA ILE A 34 -21.40 -20.38 32.22
C ILE A 34 -20.83 -20.71 30.84
N GLN A 35 -19.60 -20.31 30.53
CA GLN A 35 -18.92 -20.64 29.27
C GLN A 35 -18.81 -22.16 29.09
N LYS A 36 -18.46 -22.89 30.17
CA LYS A 36 -18.45 -24.35 30.16
C LYS A 36 -19.83 -24.91 29.82
N GLN A 37 -20.90 -24.41 30.46
CA GLN A 37 -22.26 -24.85 30.17
C GLN A 37 -22.67 -24.60 28.71
N TRP A 38 -22.33 -23.43 28.14
CA TRP A 38 -22.61 -23.14 26.73
C TRP A 38 -21.87 -24.07 25.78
N SER A 39 -20.60 -24.38 26.08
CA SER A 39 -19.79 -25.32 25.30
C SER A 39 -20.36 -26.75 25.37
N ASP A 40 -20.62 -27.25 26.58
CA ASP A 40 -21.15 -28.61 26.80
C ASP A 40 -22.51 -28.81 26.11
N LYS A 41 -23.37 -27.79 26.15
CA LYS A 41 -24.69 -27.78 25.51
C LYS A 41 -24.65 -27.37 24.03
N LYS A 42 -23.48 -27.03 23.48
CA LYS A 42 -23.28 -26.58 22.10
C LYS A 42 -24.24 -25.44 21.68
N CYS A 43 -24.53 -24.50 22.60
CA CYS A 43 -25.61 -23.51 22.45
C CYS A 43 -25.52 -22.58 21.22
N PHE A 44 -24.34 -22.47 20.63
CA PHE A 44 -24.06 -21.59 19.48
C PHE A 44 -23.74 -22.37 18.19
N GLN A 45 -23.78 -23.71 18.22
CA GLN A 45 -23.71 -24.52 17.01
C GLN A 45 -25.08 -24.47 16.32
N VAL A 46 -25.10 -23.98 15.09
CA VAL A 46 -26.35 -23.81 14.32
C VAL A 46 -26.18 -24.42 12.94
N ASP A 47 -27.18 -25.20 12.55
CA ASP A 47 -27.31 -25.79 11.22
C ASP A 47 -28.52 -25.13 10.52
N ALA A 48 -28.49 -25.05 9.20
CA ALA A 48 -29.63 -24.63 8.41
C ALA A 48 -30.76 -25.66 8.56
N PRO A 49 -32.01 -25.23 8.77
CA PRO A 49 -33.14 -26.14 8.75
C PRO A 49 -33.30 -26.76 7.35
N THR A 50 -33.86 -27.98 7.28
CA THR A 50 -34.14 -28.67 6.01
C THR A 50 -35.28 -28.02 5.23
N GLU A 51 -36.19 -27.34 5.93
CA GLU A 51 -37.33 -26.64 5.35
C GLU A 51 -37.35 -25.19 5.85
N TRP A 52 -37.44 -24.24 4.93
CA TRP A 52 -37.54 -22.82 5.22
C TRP A 52 -38.28 -22.08 4.10
N THR A 53 -38.91 -20.96 4.45
CA THR A 53 -39.53 -20.03 3.48
C THR A 53 -38.54 -18.93 3.12
N ASP A 54 -38.83 -18.15 2.06
CA ASP A 54 -37.97 -17.01 1.69
C ASP A 54 -37.78 -15.99 2.83
N ASN A 55 -38.75 -15.91 3.76
CA ASN A 55 -38.56 -15.22 5.03
C ASN A 55 -37.93 -16.17 6.06
N LYS A 56 -36.60 -16.29 6.01
CA LYS A 56 -35.81 -17.30 6.74
C LYS A 56 -35.64 -17.06 8.24
N ASP A 57 -36.10 -15.92 8.76
CA ASP A 57 -35.87 -15.45 10.14
C ASP A 57 -34.41 -15.65 10.63
N LYS A 58 -33.45 -15.56 9.71
CA LYS A 58 -32.03 -15.77 9.95
C LYS A 58 -31.28 -14.45 10.13
N TYR A 59 -30.12 -14.53 10.77
CA TYR A 59 -29.20 -13.41 10.95
C TYR A 59 -27.74 -13.88 10.88
N PHE A 60 -27.14 -13.72 9.70
CA PHE A 60 -25.75 -14.08 9.43
C PHE A 60 -24.85 -12.84 9.54
N VAL A 61 -24.00 -12.82 10.56
CA VAL A 61 -23.04 -11.73 10.78
C VAL A 61 -21.62 -12.20 10.56
N THR A 62 -20.75 -11.31 10.07
CA THR A 62 -19.32 -11.59 9.91
C THR A 62 -18.45 -10.47 10.44
N PHE A 63 -17.33 -10.86 11.03
CA PHE A 63 -16.19 -9.99 11.31
C PHE A 63 -15.08 -10.34 10.30
N PRO A 64 -14.38 -9.36 9.70
CA PRO A 64 -13.15 -9.64 8.94
C PRO A 64 -12.20 -10.49 9.78
N TYR A 65 -11.91 -11.70 9.33
CA TYR A 65 -10.99 -12.59 10.03
C TYR A 65 -9.64 -11.88 10.27
N PRO A 66 -9.11 -11.91 11.50
CA PRO A 66 -7.87 -11.20 11.80
C PRO A 66 -6.66 -11.96 11.25
N TYR A 67 -5.59 -11.22 10.97
CA TYR A 67 -4.29 -11.83 10.70
C TYR A 67 -3.78 -12.56 11.96
N VAL A 68 -3.22 -13.76 11.78
CA VAL A 68 -2.67 -14.59 12.87
C VAL A 68 -1.16 -14.49 13.02
N ASN A 69 -0.63 -13.27 12.91
CA ASN A 69 0.78 -12.96 13.18
C ASN A 69 1.02 -12.50 14.65
N GLY A 70 0.10 -12.82 15.56
CA GLY A 70 0.11 -12.39 16.95
C GLY A 70 -1.22 -12.66 17.67
N ARG A 71 -1.30 -12.25 18.94
CA ARG A 71 -2.55 -12.24 19.73
C ARG A 71 -3.46 -11.09 19.31
N LEU A 72 -4.77 -11.22 19.57
CA LEU A 72 -5.72 -10.14 19.31
C LEU A 72 -5.64 -9.05 20.39
N HIS A 73 -5.30 -7.83 19.98
CA HIS A 73 -5.38 -6.65 20.85
C HIS A 73 -6.81 -6.11 21.01
N LEU A 74 -6.98 -5.15 21.93
CA LEU A 74 -8.27 -4.59 22.32
C LEU A 74 -9.04 -3.93 21.16
N GLY A 75 -8.35 -3.30 20.21
CA GLY A 75 -8.97 -2.79 18.97
C GLY A 75 -9.73 -3.85 18.14
N HIS A 76 -9.26 -5.10 18.11
CA HIS A 76 -9.99 -6.21 17.48
C HIS A 76 -11.28 -6.50 18.24
N THR A 77 -11.18 -6.64 19.57
CA THR A 77 -12.33 -6.93 20.45
C THR A 77 -13.40 -5.82 20.35
N PHE A 78 -13.00 -4.55 20.27
CA PHE A 78 -13.90 -3.43 20.06
C PHE A 78 -14.66 -3.52 18.74
N SER A 79 -13.98 -3.89 17.66
CA SER A 79 -14.59 -3.99 16.32
C SER A 79 -15.52 -5.21 16.21
N LEU A 80 -15.11 -6.39 16.70
CA LEU A 80 -15.93 -7.61 16.67
C LEU A 80 -17.09 -7.58 17.68
N SER A 81 -16.99 -6.79 18.76
CA SER A 81 -18.07 -6.66 19.76
C SER A 81 -19.40 -6.24 19.14
N LYS A 82 -19.35 -5.50 18.03
CA LYS A 82 -20.53 -5.03 17.31
C LYS A 82 -21.32 -6.18 16.71
N CYS A 83 -20.64 -7.21 16.18
CA CYS A 83 -21.26 -8.44 15.72
C CYS A 83 -21.80 -9.25 16.90
N GLU A 84 -21.00 -9.42 17.95
CA GLU A 84 -21.36 -10.15 19.17
C GLU A 84 -22.65 -9.61 19.82
N PHE A 85 -22.74 -8.29 19.99
CA PHE A 85 -23.93 -7.65 20.54
C PHE A 85 -25.13 -7.75 19.60
N ALA A 86 -24.90 -7.62 18.28
CA ALA A 86 -25.97 -7.77 17.30
C ALA A 86 -26.59 -9.18 17.34
N VAL A 87 -25.78 -10.25 17.40
CA VAL A 87 -26.34 -11.62 17.52
C VAL A 87 -26.97 -11.88 18.87
N GLY A 88 -26.41 -11.37 19.96
CA GLY A 88 -27.06 -11.45 21.28
C GLY A 88 -28.47 -10.86 21.27
N TYR A 89 -28.63 -9.67 20.69
CA TYR A 89 -29.92 -9.00 20.56
C TYR A 89 -30.86 -9.72 19.58
N GLN A 90 -30.38 -10.12 18.40
CA GLN A 90 -31.24 -10.75 17.38
C GLN A 90 -31.73 -12.15 17.80
N ARG A 91 -30.95 -12.89 18.62
CA ARG A 91 -31.42 -14.13 19.24
C ARG A 91 -32.60 -13.89 20.19
N LEU A 92 -32.57 -12.81 20.99
CA LEU A 92 -33.70 -12.42 21.83
C LEU A 92 -34.93 -12.02 21.00
N ARG A 93 -34.71 -11.56 19.76
CA ARG A 93 -35.76 -11.25 18.79
C ARG A 93 -36.31 -12.48 18.06
N GLY A 94 -35.84 -13.68 18.40
CA GLY A 94 -36.28 -14.95 17.82
C GLY A 94 -35.54 -15.36 16.54
N LYS A 95 -34.52 -14.61 16.10
CA LYS A 95 -33.79 -14.95 14.87
C LYS A 95 -32.82 -16.09 15.07
N HIS A 96 -32.72 -16.96 14.06
CA HIS A 96 -31.63 -17.93 13.92
C HIS A 96 -30.33 -17.21 13.55
N CYS A 97 -29.42 -17.10 14.50
CA CYS A 97 -28.20 -16.31 14.34
C CYS A 97 -26.98 -17.19 14.07
N LEU A 98 -26.26 -16.89 13.00
CA LEU A 98 -24.95 -17.46 12.67
C LEU A 98 -23.88 -16.38 12.83
N PHE A 99 -22.93 -16.61 13.74
CA PHE A 99 -21.70 -15.84 13.85
C PHE A 99 -20.52 -16.81 13.78
N PRO A 100 -19.83 -16.94 12.63
CA PRO A 100 -18.64 -17.75 12.51
C PRO A 100 -17.38 -16.88 12.64
N PHE A 101 -16.24 -17.54 12.86
CA PHE A 101 -14.94 -16.88 12.99
C PHE A 101 -13.85 -17.75 12.35
N ALA A 102 -12.90 -17.14 11.65
CA ALA A 102 -11.76 -17.82 11.01
C ALA A 102 -10.48 -16.98 11.18
N PHE A 103 -9.37 -17.49 10.64
CA PHE A 103 -8.02 -16.99 10.88
C PHE A 103 -7.31 -16.71 9.55
N HIS A 104 -6.90 -15.46 9.32
CA HIS A 104 -6.24 -15.07 8.08
C HIS A 104 -4.72 -15.25 8.20
N ALA A 105 -4.17 -16.21 7.46
CA ALA A 105 -2.73 -16.48 7.41
C ALA A 105 -2.10 -16.12 6.06
N THR A 106 -2.91 -15.81 5.05
CA THR A 106 -2.45 -15.41 3.72
C THR A 106 -1.69 -14.09 3.80
N GLY A 107 -0.55 -14.00 3.13
CA GLY A 107 0.27 -12.81 3.04
C GLY A 107 1.70 -13.01 3.52
N MET A 108 2.43 -11.90 3.58
CA MET A 108 3.86 -11.83 3.85
C MET A 108 4.24 -11.61 5.34
N PRO A 109 3.41 -11.00 6.22
CA PRO A 109 3.85 -10.68 7.58
C PRO A 109 4.33 -11.87 8.41
N ILE A 110 3.71 -13.05 8.25
CA ILE A 110 4.09 -14.27 9.00
C ILE A 110 5.46 -14.79 8.54
N PRO A 111 5.69 -15.10 7.25
CA PRO A 111 7.03 -15.45 6.75
C PRO A 111 8.09 -14.39 7.05
N ALA A 112 7.75 -13.11 6.91
CA ALA A 112 8.65 -12.00 7.22
C ALA A 112 9.11 -12.01 8.68
N GLY A 113 8.20 -12.25 9.62
CA GLY A 113 8.49 -12.37 11.04
C GLY A 113 9.35 -13.60 11.35
N ALA A 114 9.05 -14.73 10.72
CA ALA A 114 9.82 -15.97 10.86
C ALA A 114 11.27 -15.80 10.36
N ASP A 115 11.44 -15.22 9.17
CA ASP A 115 12.75 -14.91 8.61
C ASP A 115 13.50 -13.87 9.45
N LYS A 116 12.80 -12.94 10.12
CA LYS A 116 13.42 -11.96 11.03
C LYS A 116 13.97 -12.62 12.29
N LEU A 117 13.21 -13.54 12.90
CA LEU A 117 13.73 -14.33 14.02
C LEU A 117 14.94 -15.18 13.60
N LYS A 118 14.88 -15.81 12.43
CA LYS A 118 15.99 -16.61 11.91
C LYS A 118 17.25 -15.77 11.74
N ARG A 119 17.14 -14.58 11.16
CA ARG A 119 18.25 -13.64 11.03
C ARG A 119 18.78 -13.14 12.36
N GLU A 120 17.92 -12.76 13.29
CA GLU A 120 18.35 -12.31 14.62
C GLU A 120 19.17 -13.38 15.34
N MET A 121 18.81 -14.66 15.18
CA MET A 121 19.60 -15.78 15.70
C MET A 121 20.93 -15.97 14.97
N GLU A 122 20.96 -15.78 13.66
CA GLU A 122 22.18 -15.90 12.83
C GLU A 122 23.18 -14.77 13.13
N GLU A 123 22.69 -13.54 13.30
CA GLU A 123 23.51 -12.33 13.50
C GLU A 123 23.95 -12.14 14.96
N PHE A 124 23.08 -12.41 15.93
CA PHE A 124 23.32 -12.10 17.36
C PHE A 124 23.46 -13.33 18.27
N GLY A 125 23.39 -14.55 17.70
CA GLY A 125 23.48 -15.81 18.43
C GLY A 125 22.15 -16.32 19.00
N TYR A 126 22.20 -17.41 19.78
CA TYR A 126 21.02 -18.01 20.43
C TYR A 126 21.28 -18.27 21.93
N PRO A 127 20.49 -17.67 22.84
CA PRO A 127 19.55 -16.59 22.58
C PRO A 127 20.27 -15.32 22.05
N PRO A 128 19.60 -14.49 21.23
CA PRO A 128 20.19 -13.28 20.66
C PRO A 128 20.72 -12.34 21.74
N LYS A 129 21.94 -11.84 21.54
CA LYS A 129 22.52 -10.76 22.35
C LYS A 129 22.61 -9.49 21.53
N PHE A 130 21.57 -8.66 21.64
CA PHE A 130 21.52 -7.39 20.91
C PHE A 130 22.53 -6.38 21.48
N PRO A 131 23.09 -5.50 20.65
CA PRO A 131 23.94 -4.41 21.11
C PRO A 131 23.17 -3.53 22.11
N VAL A 132 23.77 -3.25 23.26
CA VAL A 132 23.26 -2.23 24.18
C VAL A 132 23.68 -0.89 23.58
N GLU A 133 22.75 -0.18 22.96
CA GLU A 133 22.97 1.22 22.65
C GLU A 133 22.86 1.99 23.97
N GLU A 134 23.97 2.56 24.46
CA GLU A 134 23.87 3.75 25.31
C GLU A 134 23.10 4.80 24.50
N ASP A 135 22.10 5.43 25.12
CA ASP A 135 21.28 6.50 24.52
C ASP A 135 22.15 7.74 24.20
N GLU A 136 23.15 7.63 23.33
CA GLU A 136 23.84 8.78 22.72
C GLU A 136 23.17 9.22 21.41
N ASN A 137 22.14 8.52 20.94
CA ASN A 137 21.39 8.88 19.74
C ASN A 137 19.90 9.17 19.99
N THR A 138 19.63 10.13 20.88
CA THR A 138 18.48 11.04 20.71
C THR A 138 18.84 12.30 19.91
N LYS A 139 19.96 12.29 19.18
CA LYS A 139 20.37 13.41 18.30
C LYS A 139 20.60 13.07 16.83
N GLU A 140 20.62 11.80 16.42
CA GLU A 140 20.80 11.44 15.00
C GLU A 140 19.50 11.10 14.25
N ASP A 141 18.41 10.72 14.94
CA ASP A 141 17.08 10.50 14.32
C ASP A 141 16.23 11.78 14.18
N GLU A 142 16.74 12.94 14.60
CA GLU A 142 16.13 14.26 14.34
C GLU A 142 16.91 15.13 13.33
N GLN A 143 17.99 14.64 12.70
CA GLN A 143 18.82 15.43 11.77
C GLN A 143 18.87 14.97 10.30
N THR A 144 18.01 14.06 9.87
CA THR A 144 17.80 13.80 8.42
C THR A 144 16.33 13.87 7.98
N SER A 145 15.55 14.75 8.60
CA SER A 145 14.21 15.13 8.14
C SER A 145 14.13 16.58 7.64
N THR A 146 15.16 17.07 6.95
CA THR A 146 15.11 18.28 6.11
C THR A 146 15.06 17.90 4.63
N THR A 147 14.05 17.12 4.27
CA THR A 147 13.47 17.14 2.93
C THR A 147 11.98 17.32 3.06
N ASN A 148 11.59 18.57 3.30
CA ASN A 148 10.24 19.03 3.05
C ASN A 148 10.03 19.03 1.53
N GLU A 149 9.46 17.94 1.04
CA GLU A 149 8.76 17.93 -0.24
C GLU A 149 7.27 17.95 0.04
N ALA A 150 6.62 19.07 -0.29
CA ALA A 150 5.17 19.21 -0.30
C ALA A 150 4.48 18.00 -0.97
N LYS A 151 3.96 17.11 -0.13
CA LYS A 151 2.99 16.08 -0.50
C LYS A 151 1.68 16.79 -0.86
N ILE A 152 1.31 16.73 -2.13
CA ILE A 152 -0.08 16.86 -2.54
C ILE A 152 -0.75 15.52 -2.17
N GLU A 153 -1.41 15.48 -1.02
CA GLU A 153 -2.21 14.33 -0.60
C GLU A 153 -3.47 14.23 -1.47
N ASN A 154 -3.46 13.28 -2.41
CA ASN A 154 -4.70 12.63 -2.79
C ASN A 154 -5.16 11.80 -1.58
N LYS A 155 -6.31 12.15 -0.99
CA LYS A 155 -6.96 11.51 0.18
C LYS A 155 -7.36 10.02 -0.01
N ALA A 156 -6.67 9.29 -0.89
CA ALA A 156 -6.92 7.91 -1.26
C ALA A 156 -5.82 6.92 -0.83
N LYS A 157 -4.64 7.39 -0.41
CA LYS A 157 -3.59 6.50 0.12
C LYS A 157 -3.69 6.46 1.64
N GLY A 158 -4.18 5.34 2.17
CA GLY A 158 -4.20 5.06 3.61
C GLY A 158 -2.79 5.18 4.20
N LYS A 159 -2.50 6.31 4.85
CA LYS A 159 -1.30 6.46 5.67
C LYS A 159 -1.43 5.57 6.90
N LYS A 160 -0.58 4.54 6.96
CA LYS A 160 0.14 3.98 8.11
C LYS A 160 0.28 2.46 7.90
N SER A 161 1.50 2.01 7.59
CA SER A 161 1.86 0.61 7.82
C SER A 161 1.61 0.32 9.31
N LYS A 162 1.07 -0.85 9.61
CA LYS A 162 0.79 -1.32 10.98
C LYS A 162 2.06 -1.44 11.85
N ALA A 163 3.25 -1.25 11.28
CA ALA A 163 4.52 -1.27 12.02
C ALA A 163 4.70 -0.02 12.90
N ALA A 164 4.32 1.17 12.43
CA ALA A 164 4.60 2.43 13.14
C ALA A 164 3.67 2.71 14.36
N ALA A 165 2.73 1.82 14.67
CA ALA A 165 1.85 1.95 15.84
C ALA A 165 2.27 1.06 17.03
N LYS A 166 3.33 0.25 16.88
CA LYS A 166 3.96 -0.45 17.99
C LYS A 166 5.10 0.39 18.56
N THR A 167 4.79 1.53 19.18
CA THR A 167 5.75 2.21 20.06
C THR A 167 5.71 1.54 21.43
N GLY A 168 6.18 0.30 21.47
CA GLY A 168 6.85 -0.26 22.65
C GLY A 168 8.36 -0.16 22.38
N SER A 169 9.17 -0.06 23.42
CA SER A 169 10.63 0.09 23.38
C SER A 169 11.41 -1.06 22.70
N GLU A 170 10.74 -1.93 21.94
CA GLU A 170 11.27 -3.20 21.41
C GLU A 170 11.62 -3.06 19.93
N LYS A 171 12.93 -3.01 19.62
CA LYS A 171 13.44 -2.87 18.25
C LYS A 171 13.49 -4.22 17.51
N TYR A 172 13.62 -5.33 18.24
CA TYR A 172 13.85 -6.67 17.69
C TYR A 172 12.63 -7.58 17.75
N GLN A 173 12.49 -8.49 16.77
CA GLN A 173 11.37 -9.43 16.72
C GLN A 173 11.42 -10.40 17.90
N TRP A 174 12.60 -10.85 18.34
CA TRP A 174 12.78 -11.69 19.52
C TRP A 174 12.16 -11.07 20.78
N GLU A 175 12.38 -9.77 20.99
CA GLU A 175 11.82 -9.02 22.12
C GLU A 175 10.30 -8.93 22.03
N ILE A 176 9.78 -8.67 20.81
CA ILE A 176 8.34 -8.66 20.54
C ILE A 176 7.70 -10.03 20.84
N MET A 177 8.38 -11.14 20.53
CA MET A 177 7.86 -12.48 20.85
C MET A 177 7.76 -12.68 22.38
N ARG A 178 8.76 -12.20 23.14
CA ARG A 178 8.71 -12.22 24.61
C ARG A 178 7.57 -11.37 25.16
N SER A 179 7.37 -10.16 24.64
CA SER A 179 6.35 -9.24 25.16
C SER A 179 4.92 -9.68 24.90
N ILE A 180 4.68 -10.47 23.85
CA ILE A 180 3.37 -11.10 23.60
C ILE A 180 3.16 -12.40 24.41
N GLY A 181 4.07 -12.72 25.34
CA GLY A 181 3.92 -13.81 26.31
C GLY A 181 4.48 -15.15 25.86
N ILE A 182 5.45 -15.17 24.95
CA ILE A 182 6.20 -16.39 24.58
C ILE A 182 7.49 -16.39 25.41
N GLU A 183 7.47 -17.12 26.53
CA GLU A 183 8.42 -16.90 27.64
C GLU A 183 9.79 -17.56 27.42
N THR A 184 9.85 -18.66 26.67
CA THR A 184 11.07 -19.47 26.55
C THR A 184 11.76 -19.24 25.20
N ASP A 185 13.10 -19.21 25.22
CA ASP A 185 13.90 -19.06 24.01
C ASP A 185 13.72 -20.25 23.05
N GLU A 186 13.50 -21.44 23.61
CA GLU A 186 13.17 -22.65 22.86
C GLU A 186 11.85 -22.52 22.09
N GLU A 187 10.82 -21.94 22.70
CA GLU A 187 9.53 -21.72 22.04
C GLU A 187 9.65 -20.64 20.97
N ILE A 188 10.34 -19.53 21.23
CA ILE A 188 10.57 -18.45 20.24
C ILE A 188 11.31 -19.00 19.01
N LYS A 189 12.28 -19.90 19.21
CA LYS A 189 13.03 -20.52 18.11
C LYS A 189 12.13 -21.25 17.11
N GLU A 190 11.07 -21.91 17.56
CA GLU A 190 10.14 -22.61 16.65
C GLU A 190 9.42 -21.65 15.69
N PHE A 191 9.26 -20.37 16.07
CA PHE A 191 8.71 -19.33 15.20
C PHE A 191 9.65 -18.89 14.08
N THR A 192 10.88 -19.39 14.00
CA THR A 192 11.69 -19.28 12.77
C THR A 192 11.07 -20.05 11.58
N ASN A 193 10.14 -20.97 11.85
CA ASN A 193 9.32 -21.62 10.84
C ASN A 193 7.93 -20.97 10.76
N ALA A 194 7.60 -20.37 9.61
CA ALA A 194 6.29 -19.74 9.37
C ALA A 194 5.10 -20.69 9.67
N GLN A 195 5.23 -22.00 9.44
CA GLN A 195 4.17 -22.97 9.72
C GLN A 195 3.86 -23.11 11.22
N HIS A 196 4.84 -22.86 12.09
CA HIS A 196 4.61 -22.89 13.54
C HIS A 196 3.62 -21.80 13.98
N TRP A 197 3.67 -20.61 13.36
CA TRP A 197 2.74 -19.52 13.63
C TRP A 197 1.28 -19.94 13.39
N LEU A 198 1.05 -20.69 12.30
CA LEU A 198 -0.26 -21.19 11.88
C LEU A 198 -0.79 -22.28 12.82
N GLN A 199 0.08 -22.96 13.56
CA GLN A 199 -0.30 -23.94 14.58
C GLN A 199 -0.48 -23.28 15.95
N TYR A 200 0.31 -22.26 16.23
CA TYR A 200 0.34 -21.61 17.54
C TYR A 200 -0.80 -20.60 17.73
N PHE A 201 -0.91 -19.60 16.86
CA PHE A 201 -1.81 -18.47 17.12
C PHE A 201 -3.31 -18.81 16.99
N PRO A 202 -3.80 -19.60 16.02
CA PRO A 202 -5.23 -19.86 15.89
C PRO A 202 -5.89 -20.53 17.11
N PRO A 203 -5.35 -21.63 17.70
CA PRO A 203 -5.93 -22.22 18.91
C PRO A 203 -5.95 -21.24 20.10
N HIS A 204 -4.89 -20.44 20.21
CA HIS A 204 -4.72 -19.43 21.24
C HIS A 204 -5.73 -18.29 21.12
N VAL A 205 -5.92 -17.74 19.91
CA VAL A 205 -6.94 -16.73 19.63
C VAL A 205 -8.34 -17.29 19.86
N LYS A 206 -8.62 -18.54 19.45
CA LYS A 206 -9.90 -19.21 19.77
C LYS A 206 -10.13 -19.26 21.28
N SER A 207 -9.13 -19.68 22.05
CA SER A 207 -9.21 -19.74 23.52
C SER A 207 -9.53 -18.36 24.11
N ASP A 208 -8.85 -17.31 23.66
CA ASP A 208 -9.04 -15.95 24.16
C ASP A 208 -10.46 -15.43 23.86
N LEU A 209 -10.99 -15.72 22.67
CA LEU A 209 -12.36 -15.35 22.28
C LEU A 209 -13.44 -16.20 22.97
N GLN A 210 -13.15 -17.46 23.28
CA GLN A 210 -14.03 -18.30 24.12
C GLN A 210 -14.10 -17.78 25.55
N LYS A 211 -12.97 -17.34 26.12
CA LYS A 211 -12.92 -16.67 27.43
C LYS A 211 -13.65 -15.33 27.44
N MET A 212 -13.75 -14.64 26.30
CA MET A 212 -14.61 -13.47 26.14
C MET A 212 -16.11 -13.84 26.10
N GLY A 213 -16.45 -15.10 25.80
CA GLY A 213 -17.83 -15.59 25.76
C GLY A 213 -18.56 -15.32 24.44
N LEU A 214 -17.83 -15.25 23.32
CA LEU A 214 -18.45 -15.00 22.01
C LEU A 214 -19.44 -16.09 21.60
N LYS A 215 -20.53 -15.69 20.94
CA LYS A 215 -21.61 -16.56 20.44
C LYS A 215 -21.26 -17.19 19.08
N VAL A 216 -20.09 -17.81 19.00
CA VAL A 216 -19.51 -18.31 17.73
C VAL A 216 -19.77 -19.80 17.50
N ASP A 217 -20.12 -20.16 16.27
CA ASP A 217 -20.09 -21.57 15.82
C ASP A 217 -18.66 -21.94 15.38
N TRP A 218 -17.89 -22.47 16.33
CA TRP A 218 -16.49 -22.85 16.14
C TRP A 218 -16.28 -24.01 15.16
N ARG A 219 -17.34 -24.76 14.78
CA ARG A 219 -17.22 -25.81 13.75
C ARG A 219 -16.90 -25.22 12.38
N ARG A 220 -17.24 -23.95 12.17
CA ARG A 220 -17.05 -23.21 10.92
C ARG A 220 -15.72 -22.44 10.88
N SER A 221 -14.82 -22.71 11.84
CA SER A 221 -13.52 -22.05 11.93
C SER A 221 -12.46 -22.76 11.09
N PHE A 222 -11.66 -21.96 10.40
CA PHE A 222 -10.63 -22.43 9.49
C PHE A 222 -9.48 -21.42 9.43
N ILE A 223 -8.34 -21.87 8.89
CA ILE A 223 -7.23 -21.01 8.50
C ILE A 223 -7.20 -20.87 6.98
N THR A 224 -6.73 -19.73 6.49
CA THR A 224 -6.48 -19.53 5.05
C THR A 224 -5.13 -20.12 4.62
N THR A 225 -4.75 -19.93 3.34
CA THR A 225 -3.58 -20.51 2.65
C THR A 225 -3.80 -21.92 2.11
N ASP A 226 -2.83 -22.39 1.33
CA ASP A 226 -2.78 -23.74 0.78
C ASP A 226 -2.63 -24.86 1.82
N ILE A 227 -2.33 -24.51 3.08
CA ILE A 227 -2.34 -25.49 4.19
C ILE A 227 -3.73 -26.09 4.42
N ASN A 228 -4.79 -25.31 4.13
CA ASN A 228 -6.17 -25.75 4.21
C ASN A 228 -6.67 -26.10 2.81
N PRO A 229 -6.73 -27.39 2.44
CA PRO A 229 -7.01 -27.78 1.06
C PRO A 229 -8.45 -27.44 0.63
N TYR A 230 -9.42 -27.40 1.55
CA TYR A 230 -10.79 -27.01 1.24
C TYR A 230 -10.90 -25.51 0.96
N TYR A 231 -10.27 -24.68 1.79
CA TYR A 231 -10.23 -23.23 1.56
C TYR A 231 -9.42 -22.89 0.31
N ASP A 232 -8.30 -23.55 0.10
CA ASP A 232 -7.48 -23.41 -1.10
C ASP A 232 -8.29 -23.72 -2.37
N SER A 233 -9.00 -24.84 -2.38
CA SER A 233 -9.91 -25.20 -3.47
C SER A 233 -11.00 -24.15 -3.70
N PHE A 234 -11.61 -23.62 -2.63
CA PHE A 234 -12.59 -22.54 -2.70
C PHE A 234 -12.02 -21.26 -3.34
N ILE A 235 -10.79 -20.86 -2.97
CA ILE A 235 -10.13 -19.70 -3.57
C ILE A 235 -9.75 -19.95 -5.03
N GLN A 236 -9.31 -21.16 -5.38
CA GLN A 236 -9.06 -21.53 -6.78
C GLN A 236 -10.35 -21.45 -7.62
N TRP A 237 -11.50 -21.89 -7.09
CA TRP A 237 -12.81 -21.73 -7.72
C TRP A 237 -13.17 -20.26 -7.93
N GLN A 238 -13.04 -19.42 -6.90
CA GLN A 238 -13.30 -17.98 -7.01
C GLN A 238 -12.46 -17.35 -8.14
N PHE A 239 -11.15 -17.61 -8.15
CA PHE A 239 -10.24 -17.02 -9.12
C PHE A 239 -10.46 -17.55 -10.53
N HIS A 240 -10.89 -18.81 -10.67
CA HIS A 240 -11.30 -19.36 -11.96
C HIS A 240 -12.44 -18.53 -12.57
N HIS A 241 -13.49 -18.26 -11.80
CA HIS A 241 -14.64 -17.47 -12.26
C HIS A 241 -14.28 -16.01 -12.54
N LEU A 242 -13.48 -15.38 -11.67
CA LEU A 242 -13.00 -14.02 -11.91
C LEU A 242 -12.22 -13.93 -13.22
N LYS A 243 -11.35 -14.91 -13.52
CA LYS A 243 -10.62 -14.95 -14.79
C LYS A 243 -11.53 -15.24 -15.98
N GLN A 244 -12.44 -16.21 -15.86
CA GLN A 244 -13.39 -16.55 -16.92
C GLN A 244 -14.28 -15.36 -17.30
N ASN A 245 -14.68 -14.56 -16.31
CA ASN A 245 -15.50 -13.36 -16.49
C ASN A 245 -14.68 -12.10 -16.85
N GLY A 246 -13.42 -12.26 -17.25
CA GLY A 246 -12.55 -11.17 -17.71
C GLY A 246 -12.17 -10.16 -16.62
N LYS A 247 -12.33 -10.50 -15.34
CA LYS A 247 -12.05 -9.61 -14.20
C LYS A 247 -10.58 -9.63 -13.78
N ILE A 248 -9.84 -10.67 -14.16
CA ILE A 248 -8.41 -10.80 -13.94
C ILE A 248 -7.67 -10.60 -15.26
N GLN A 249 -6.68 -9.73 -15.26
CA GLN A 249 -5.82 -9.43 -16.41
C GLN A 249 -4.35 -9.62 -16.04
N PHE A 250 -3.51 -9.74 -17.06
CA PHE A 250 -2.05 -9.83 -16.94
C PHE A 250 -1.43 -8.65 -17.68
N GLY A 251 -0.49 -7.97 -17.02
CA GLY A 251 0.18 -6.85 -17.64
C GLY A 251 1.34 -6.36 -16.79
N LYS A 252 2.09 -5.43 -17.36
CA LYS A 252 3.26 -4.86 -16.71
C LYS A 252 2.88 -3.75 -15.75
N ARG A 253 3.37 -3.81 -14.50
CA ARG A 253 3.17 -2.78 -13.48
C ARG A 253 4.48 -2.37 -12.81
N TYR A 254 4.52 -1.12 -12.39
CA TYR A 254 5.65 -0.58 -11.65
C TYR A 254 5.64 -1.07 -10.20
N THR A 255 6.73 -1.71 -9.78
CA THR A 255 6.94 -2.18 -8.42
C THR A 255 8.35 -1.85 -7.95
N ILE A 256 8.52 -1.66 -6.64
CA ILE A 256 9.86 -1.69 -6.06
C ILE A 256 10.48 -3.05 -6.33
N TYR A 257 11.74 -3.05 -6.75
CA TYR A 257 12.45 -4.21 -7.27
C TYR A 257 13.91 -4.18 -6.81
N SER A 258 14.46 -5.34 -6.46
CA SER A 258 15.88 -5.49 -6.14
C SER A 258 16.60 -6.10 -7.34
N PRO A 259 17.40 -5.30 -8.09
CA PRO A 259 18.23 -5.79 -9.19
C PRO A 259 19.07 -7.03 -8.87
N LYS A 260 19.67 -7.06 -7.67
CA LYS A 260 20.52 -8.16 -7.21
C LYS A 260 19.72 -9.41 -6.88
N ASP A 261 18.55 -9.26 -6.26
CA ASP A 261 17.69 -10.39 -5.90
C ASP A 261 16.83 -10.85 -7.09
N ASN A 262 16.82 -10.08 -8.16
CA ASN A 262 16.05 -10.32 -9.38
C ASN A 262 14.56 -10.58 -9.11
N GLN A 263 13.98 -9.85 -8.14
CA GLN A 263 12.57 -9.95 -7.76
C GLN A 263 12.01 -8.61 -7.25
N PRO A 264 10.67 -8.43 -7.28
CA PRO A 264 10.03 -7.33 -6.57
C PRO A 264 10.43 -7.32 -5.10
N CYS A 265 10.87 -6.16 -4.59
CA CYS A 265 11.34 -5.98 -3.22
C CYS A 265 10.25 -5.33 -2.37
N MET A 266 9.51 -6.18 -1.67
CA MET A 266 8.39 -5.77 -0.81
C MET A 266 8.93 -5.27 0.54
N ASP A 267 8.07 -4.67 1.38
CA ASP A 267 8.52 -4.05 2.64
C ASP A 267 9.40 -4.97 3.51
N HIS A 268 9.07 -6.25 3.58
CA HIS A 268 9.83 -7.23 4.35
C HIS A 268 11.11 -7.73 3.67
N ASP A 269 11.31 -7.46 2.39
CA ASP A 269 12.57 -7.75 1.69
C ASP A 269 13.59 -6.62 1.88
N ARG A 270 13.20 -5.54 2.59
CA ARG A 270 13.99 -4.32 2.77
C ARG A 270 14.77 -4.34 4.08
N SER A 271 15.98 -3.81 4.03
CA SER A 271 16.75 -3.43 5.21
C SER A 271 16.46 -1.98 5.64
N SER A 272 15.98 -1.13 4.72
CA SER A 272 15.54 0.24 4.97
C SER A 272 14.50 0.68 3.95
N GLY A 273 13.63 1.64 4.32
CA GLY A 273 12.60 2.18 3.43
C GLY A 273 11.31 1.36 3.36
N GLU A 274 10.87 0.76 4.47
CA GLU A 274 9.55 0.13 4.57
C GLU A 274 8.42 1.15 4.30
N GLY A 275 7.41 0.77 3.50
CA GLY A 275 6.28 1.62 3.14
C GLY A 275 6.57 2.64 2.02
N VAL A 276 7.81 2.73 1.56
CA VAL A 276 8.19 3.56 0.40
C VAL A 276 7.69 2.90 -0.89
N GLY A 277 7.01 3.66 -1.74
CA GLY A 277 6.45 3.16 -3.00
C GLY A 277 7.11 3.79 -4.24
N PRO A 278 6.70 3.35 -5.44
CA PRO A 278 7.05 4.04 -6.68
C PRO A 278 6.46 5.46 -6.72
N GLN A 279 7.27 6.43 -7.11
CA GLN A 279 6.88 7.81 -7.42
C GLN A 279 6.98 8.04 -8.93
N GLU A 280 5.92 8.56 -9.53
CA GLU A 280 5.89 8.89 -10.95
C GLU A 280 6.46 10.29 -11.19
N TYR A 281 7.32 10.40 -12.21
CA TYR A 281 7.83 11.64 -12.76
C TYR A 281 7.52 11.74 -14.25
N THR A 282 7.28 12.96 -14.72
CA THR A 282 7.33 13.27 -16.16
C THR A 282 8.79 13.47 -16.54
N LEU A 283 9.31 12.65 -17.44
CA LEU A 283 10.69 12.74 -17.92
C LEU A 283 10.72 13.58 -19.20
N ALA A 284 10.94 14.88 -19.07
CA ALA A 284 11.02 15.81 -20.19
C ALA A 284 12.30 15.59 -21.00
N LYS A 285 12.19 15.57 -22.33
CA LYS A 285 13.33 15.38 -23.23
C LYS A 285 13.80 16.72 -23.81
N LEU A 286 14.91 17.23 -23.29
CA LEU A 286 15.53 18.48 -23.77
C LEU A 286 16.56 18.15 -24.85
N ARG A 287 16.21 18.43 -26.11
CA ARG A 287 17.02 18.05 -27.27
C ARG A 287 18.23 18.98 -27.41
N ILE A 288 19.43 18.41 -27.46
CA ILE A 288 20.65 19.15 -27.82
C ILE A 288 20.60 19.48 -29.30
N GLN A 289 20.94 20.72 -29.67
CA GLN A 289 21.03 21.13 -31.08
C GLN A 289 22.05 20.28 -31.83
N ASP A 290 21.71 19.83 -33.04
CA ASP A 290 22.52 18.85 -33.78
C ASP A 290 23.97 19.33 -34.02
N GLY A 291 24.16 20.65 -34.23
CA GLY A 291 25.49 21.27 -34.37
C GLY A 291 26.30 21.44 -33.07
N SER A 292 25.72 21.08 -31.92
CA SER A 292 26.32 21.24 -30.59
C SER A 292 26.40 19.91 -29.83
N ILE A 293 26.25 18.78 -30.53
CA ILE A 293 26.44 17.45 -29.92
C ILE A 293 27.89 17.35 -29.39
N PRO A 294 28.09 16.95 -28.11
CA PRO A 294 29.42 16.82 -27.54
C PRO A 294 30.33 15.88 -28.35
N GLU A 295 31.62 16.22 -28.46
CA GLU A 295 32.63 15.45 -29.21
C GLU A 295 32.63 13.96 -28.87
N LYS A 296 32.44 13.63 -27.58
CA LYS A 296 32.39 12.25 -27.07
C LYS A 296 31.27 11.40 -27.70
N LEU A 297 30.26 12.02 -28.32
CA LEU A 297 29.12 11.36 -28.95
C LEU A 297 29.10 11.46 -30.48
N LYS A 298 30.05 12.15 -31.11
CA LYS A 298 30.02 12.36 -32.58
C LYS A 298 30.11 11.08 -33.40
N ASN A 299 30.79 10.05 -32.88
CA ASN A 299 30.91 8.75 -33.54
C ASN A 299 29.71 7.81 -33.26
N GLN A 300 28.75 8.24 -32.46
CA GLN A 300 27.55 7.46 -32.13
C GLN A 300 26.42 7.78 -33.10
N ASN A 301 25.45 6.87 -33.22
CA ASN A 301 24.26 7.12 -34.01
C ASN A 301 23.32 8.11 -33.28
N THR A 302 23.37 9.37 -33.72
CA THR A 302 22.60 10.48 -33.13
C THR A 302 21.36 10.86 -33.94
N SER A 303 20.99 10.07 -34.95
CA SER A 303 19.87 10.35 -35.86
C SER A 303 18.51 10.51 -35.16
N ASN A 304 18.31 9.79 -34.06
CA ASN A 304 17.11 9.86 -33.22
C ASN A 304 17.16 10.99 -32.16
N GLY A 305 18.22 11.79 -32.17
CA GLY A 305 18.47 12.90 -31.25
C GLY A 305 19.25 12.50 -30.00
N VAL A 306 19.88 13.51 -29.39
CA VAL A 306 20.55 13.43 -28.08
C VAL A 306 19.80 14.34 -27.11
N TYR A 307 19.39 13.79 -25.97
CA TYR A 307 18.53 14.47 -25.02
C TYR A 307 19.15 14.50 -23.62
N LEU A 308 19.16 15.68 -23.01
CA LEU A 308 19.19 15.79 -21.56
C LEU A 308 17.79 15.46 -21.06
N VAL A 309 17.66 14.47 -20.17
CA VAL A 309 16.35 14.05 -19.68
C VAL A 309 16.14 14.54 -18.26
N ALA A 310 15.13 15.39 -18.05
CA ALA A 310 14.87 16.03 -16.77
C ALA A 310 13.58 15.48 -16.13
N ALA A 311 13.67 15.03 -14.88
CA ALA A 311 12.52 14.55 -14.13
C ALA A 311 11.76 15.72 -13.49
N THR A 312 10.45 15.82 -13.72
CA THR A 312 9.59 16.83 -13.10
C THR A 312 8.28 16.24 -12.57
N LEU A 313 7.83 16.76 -11.42
CA LEU A 313 6.51 16.49 -10.86
C LEU A 313 5.46 17.51 -11.31
N ARG A 314 5.85 18.56 -12.03
CA ARG A 314 5.00 19.69 -12.43
C ARG A 314 5.05 19.91 -13.93
N SER A 315 4.52 18.94 -14.69
CA SER A 315 4.45 18.99 -16.16
C SER A 315 3.75 20.25 -16.69
N GLU A 316 2.82 20.82 -15.93
CA GLU A 316 2.13 22.06 -16.29
C GLU A 316 3.05 23.27 -16.41
N THR A 317 4.24 23.22 -15.79
CA THR A 317 5.18 24.35 -15.72
C THR A 317 6.11 24.46 -16.92
N MET A 318 6.10 23.47 -17.83
CA MET A 318 7.06 23.37 -18.93
C MET A 318 7.04 24.57 -19.91
N TYR A 319 5.96 25.35 -19.95
CA TYR A 319 5.88 26.58 -20.76
C TYR A 319 6.85 27.68 -20.29
N GLY A 320 7.19 27.70 -18.99
CA GLY A 320 7.97 28.79 -18.38
C GLY A 320 9.47 28.54 -18.31
N GLN A 321 9.98 27.61 -19.13
CA GLN A 321 11.38 27.22 -19.07
C GLN A 321 12.32 28.33 -19.59
N THR A 322 13.32 28.69 -18.78
CA THR A 322 14.36 29.67 -19.14
C THR A 322 15.70 29.03 -19.44
N ASN A 323 16.00 27.89 -18.82
CA ASN A 323 17.26 27.15 -18.92
C ASN A 323 17.09 25.71 -18.39
N CYS A 324 18.18 24.96 -18.39
CA CYS A 324 18.29 23.64 -17.76
C CYS A 324 19.39 23.68 -16.70
N TRP A 325 19.19 23.03 -15.56
CA TRP A 325 20.16 22.96 -14.48
C TRP A 325 20.90 21.62 -14.47
N VAL A 326 22.21 21.70 -14.28
CA VAL A 326 23.14 20.58 -14.14
C VAL A 326 24.12 20.92 -13.01
N HIS A 327 24.45 19.95 -12.17
CA HIS A 327 25.46 20.16 -11.13
C HIS A 327 26.86 20.10 -11.74
N PRO A 328 27.78 21.03 -11.43
CA PRO A 328 29.12 21.04 -12.03
C PRO A 328 29.90 19.76 -11.76
N ASP A 329 29.80 19.21 -10.55
CA ASP A 329 30.67 18.12 -10.09
C ASP A 329 30.03 16.72 -10.17
N ILE A 330 28.75 16.61 -10.56
CA ILE A 330 28.09 15.30 -10.71
C ILE A 330 28.55 14.64 -12.01
N ARG A 331 28.69 13.30 -11.99
CA ARG A 331 28.99 12.51 -13.17
C ARG A 331 27.71 12.09 -13.88
N TYR A 332 27.63 12.41 -15.16
CA TYR A 332 26.55 12.04 -16.06
C TYR A 332 27.05 11.02 -17.09
N ILE A 333 26.13 10.20 -17.59
CA ILE A 333 26.37 9.22 -18.62
C ILE A 333 25.39 9.41 -19.77
N ALA A 334 25.86 9.20 -20.99
CA ALA A 334 25.02 9.02 -22.16
C ALA A 334 24.72 7.53 -22.33
N ILE A 335 23.44 7.17 -22.40
CA ILE A 335 22.99 5.79 -22.63
C ILE A 335 22.22 5.68 -23.94
N GLU A 336 22.38 4.54 -24.59
CA GLU A 336 21.52 4.15 -25.72
C GLU A 336 20.15 3.70 -25.19
N THR A 337 19.09 4.25 -25.78
CA THR A 337 17.71 3.79 -25.51
C THR A 337 17.17 3.05 -26.72
N LYS A 338 16.16 2.22 -26.50
CA LYS A 338 15.53 1.42 -27.56
C LYS A 338 14.85 2.31 -28.61
N ASP A 339 13.95 3.18 -28.18
CA ASP A 339 13.03 3.93 -29.07
C ASP A 339 13.04 5.46 -28.82
N HIS A 340 14.02 5.98 -28.07
CA HIS A 340 14.04 7.39 -27.62
C HIS A 340 15.33 8.17 -27.94
N GLY A 341 16.26 7.58 -28.69
CA GLY A 341 17.57 8.20 -28.99
C GLY A 341 18.58 8.03 -27.86
N ILE A 342 19.50 8.98 -27.70
CA ILE A 342 20.52 8.95 -26.65
C ILE A 342 20.07 9.81 -25.47
N PHE A 343 20.04 9.25 -24.26
CA PHE A 343 19.71 9.97 -23.04
C PHE A 343 20.96 10.28 -22.24
N ILE A 344 21.11 11.53 -21.80
CA ILE A 344 22.13 11.95 -20.83
C ILE A 344 21.44 12.09 -19.48
N CYS A 345 21.92 11.37 -18.47
CA CYS A 345 21.41 11.36 -17.10
C CYS A 345 22.45 10.81 -16.11
N THR A 346 22.15 10.76 -14.81
CA THR A 346 23.02 10.09 -13.83
C THR A 346 22.99 8.56 -13.99
N ARG A 347 24.00 7.87 -13.45
CA ARG A 347 24.04 6.40 -13.43
C ARG A 347 22.92 5.79 -12.60
N HIS A 348 22.47 6.48 -11.55
CA HIS A 348 21.28 6.15 -10.75
C HIS A 348 20.01 6.11 -11.59
N ALA A 349 19.79 7.13 -12.42
CA ALA A 349 18.63 7.20 -13.30
C ALA A 349 18.67 6.12 -14.39
N ALA A 350 19.83 5.93 -15.04
CA ALA A 350 20.02 4.86 -16.03
C ALA A 350 19.72 3.47 -15.45
N ARG A 351 20.11 3.23 -14.19
CA ARG A 351 19.83 2.00 -13.46
C ARG A 351 18.33 1.80 -13.20
N ASN A 352 17.54 2.84 -13.00
CA ASN A 352 16.07 2.70 -12.93
C ASN A 352 15.48 2.48 -14.34
N LEU A 353 15.91 3.25 -15.34
CA LEU A 353 15.41 3.20 -16.71
C LEU A 353 15.54 1.81 -17.34
N CYS A 354 16.65 1.10 -17.11
CA CYS A 354 16.86 -0.24 -17.69
C CYS A 354 15.88 -1.31 -17.16
N TYR A 355 15.27 -1.09 -16.00
CA TYR A 355 14.21 -1.95 -15.46
C TYR A 355 12.80 -1.52 -15.88
N GLN A 356 12.66 -0.38 -16.58
CA GLN A 356 11.39 0.23 -16.99
C GLN A 356 11.17 0.18 -18.51
N ASN A 357 11.83 -0.74 -19.20
CA ASN A 357 11.67 -0.98 -20.64
C ASN A 357 12.17 0.17 -21.54
N PHE A 358 13.13 0.98 -21.08
CA PHE A 358 13.79 2.01 -21.88
C PHE A 358 14.97 1.49 -22.70
N THR A 359 15.57 0.39 -22.27
CA THR A 359 16.76 -0.23 -22.88
C THR A 359 16.38 -1.48 -23.68
N SER A 360 17.28 -1.94 -24.55
CA SER A 360 17.06 -3.11 -25.40
C SER A 360 16.96 -4.42 -24.60
N GLU A 361 17.67 -4.51 -23.48
CA GLU A 361 17.65 -5.66 -22.57
C GLU A 361 17.28 -5.22 -21.14
N HIS A 362 16.37 -5.96 -20.50
CA HIS A 362 15.90 -5.66 -19.14
C HIS A 362 17.06 -5.71 -18.14
N GLY A 363 17.17 -4.67 -17.30
CA GLY A 363 18.21 -4.55 -16.28
C GLY A 363 19.59 -4.18 -16.80
N LYS A 364 19.78 -4.00 -18.11
CA LYS A 364 21.07 -3.62 -18.72
C LYS A 364 20.97 -2.34 -19.53
N PHE A 365 22.02 -1.53 -19.49
CA PHE A 365 22.18 -0.33 -20.32
C PHE A 365 23.61 -0.22 -20.83
N THR A 366 23.78 0.38 -22.02
CA THR A 366 25.09 0.62 -22.64
C THR A 366 25.49 2.07 -22.43
N VAL A 367 26.66 2.31 -21.83
CA VAL A 367 27.22 3.65 -21.68
C VAL A 367 27.99 4.02 -22.95
N LEU A 368 27.56 5.08 -23.63
CA LEU A 368 28.18 5.60 -24.85
C LEU A 368 29.27 6.64 -24.56
N ALA A 369 29.09 7.44 -23.50
CA ALA A 369 30.03 8.45 -23.05
C ALA A 369 29.77 8.82 -21.57
N GLU A 370 30.79 9.37 -20.91
CA GLU A 370 30.69 9.95 -19.56
C GLU A 370 31.07 11.44 -19.59
N PHE A 371 30.42 12.22 -18.74
CA PHE A 371 30.60 13.67 -18.61
C PHE A 371 30.67 14.06 -17.14
N LEU A 372 31.59 14.97 -16.80
CA LEU A 372 31.40 15.83 -15.65
C LEU A 372 30.37 16.90 -16.01
N GLY A 373 29.47 17.27 -15.09
CA GLY A 373 28.40 18.21 -15.42
C GLY A 373 28.89 19.56 -15.96
N SER A 374 30.08 20.01 -15.54
CA SER A 374 30.74 21.19 -16.11
C SER A 374 31.02 21.13 -17.60
N GLU A 375 31.17 19.93 -18.18
CA GLU A 375 31.36 19.72 -19.62
C GLU A 375 30.07 19.95 -20.43
N LEU A 376 28.91 20.00 -19.76
CA LEU A 376 27.60 20.17 -20.39
C LEU A 376 27.14 21.64 -20.41
N PHE A 377 27.83 22.53 -19.71
CA PHE A 377 27.42 23.94 -19.61
C PHE A 377 27.50 24.67 -20.94
N GLY A 378 26.55 25.58 -21.15
CA GLY A 378 26.45 26.38 -22.37
C GLY A 378 25.90 25.64 -23.59
N LEU A 379 25.57 24.35 -23.48
CA LEU A 379 24.93 23.61 -24.57
C LEU A 379 23.56 24.24 -24.91
N PRO A 380 23.30 24.59 -26.18
CA PRO A 380 22.00 25.06 -26.63
C PRO A 380 21.05 23.87 -26.77
N ILE A 381 19.87 23.99 -26.16
CA ILE A 381 18.86 22.94 -26.13
C ILE A 381 17.48 23.47 -26.49
N LYS A 382 16.68 22.62 -27.13
CA LYS A 382 15.26 22.83 -27.37
C LYS A 382 14.45 22.08 -26.31
N ALA A 383 13.74 22.80 -25.47
CA ALA A 383 12.95 22.23 -24.38
C ALA A 383 11.47 22.04 -24.78
N PRO A 384 10.80 20.99 -24.28
CA PRO A 384 9.37 20.78 -24.54
C PRO A 384 8.50 21.95 -24.11
N PHE A 385 7.62 22.42 -24.99
CA PHE A 385 6.65 23.51 -24.74
C PHE A 385 7.21 24.86 -24.28
N ALA A 386 8.53 25.01 -24.17
CA ALA A 386 9.15 26.28 -23.81
C ALA A 386 8.82 27.36 -24.85
N ILE A 387 8.49 28.56 -24.37
CA ILE A 387 8.26 29.72 -25.26
C ILE A 387 9.57 30.15 -25.92
N ASN A 388 10.68 30.02 -25.20
CA ASN A 388 12.01 30.24 -25.74
C ASN A 388 12.39 29.10 -26.69
N GLU A 389 12.70 29.43 -27.95
CA GLU A 389 13.06 28.44 -28.97
C GLU A 389 14.34 27.65 -28.60
N ILE A 390 15.31 28.36 -28.02
CA ILE A 390 16.56 27.81 -27.51
C ILE A 390 16.77 28.32 -26.09
N ILE A 391 17.09 27.40 -25.19
CA ILE A 391 17.58 27.68 -23.84
C ILE A 391 18.95 27.01 -23.65
N TYR A 392 19.60 27.25 -22.51
CA TYR A 392 20.97 26.76 -22.26
C TYR A 392 21.08 25.92 -21.00
N VAL A 393 22.09 25.05 -20.95
CA VAL A 393 22.48 24.31 -19.76
C VAL A 393 23.33 25.19 -18.85
N LEU A 394 22.93 25.35 -17.60
CA LEU A 394 23.54 26.23 -16.60
C LEU A 394 23.82 25.48 -15.28
N PRO A 395 24.78 25.97 -14.47
CA PRO A 395 25.18 25.35 -13.20
C PRO A 395 24.16 25.61 -12.09
N MET A 396 23.88 24.59 -11.30
CA MET A 396 23.16 24.70 -10.02
C MET A 396 23.84 23.82 -8.97
N LEU A 397 24.16 24.39 -7.81
CA LEU A 397 24.99 23.72 -6.79
C LEU A 397 24.19 22.84 -5.81
N THR A 398 22.87 22.89 -5.87
CA THR A 398 21.98 22.24 -4.89
C THR A 398 21.31 20.98 -5.41
N ILE A 399 21.63 20.55 -6.63
CA ILE A 399 21.12 19.32 -7.23
C ILE A 399 21.72 18.10 -6.53
N LYS A 400 20.87 17.13 -6.19
CA LYS A 400 21.26 15.83 -5.62
C LYS A 400 21.44 14.79 -6.74
N GLU A 401 22.48 13.98 -6.64
CA GLU A 401 22.80 12.93 -7.62
C GLU A 401 21.84 11.73 -7.56
N ASP A 402 21.32 11.45 -6.36
CA ASP A 402 20.51 10.28 -6.02
C ASP A 402 19.00 10.51 -6.14
N LYS A 403 18.59 11.62 -6.78
CA LYS A 403 17.18 11.97 -6.99
C LYS A 403 16.89 12.40 -8.42
N GLY A 404 15.89 11.80 -9.03
CA GLY A 404 15.53 12.05 -10.42
C GLY A 404 16.69 11.67 -11.34
N THR A 405 16.97 12.53 -12.32
CA THR A 405 18.02 12.29 -13.31
C THR A 405 19.30 13.09 -13.10
N GLY A 406 19.38 13.85 -12.01
CA GLY A 406 20.41 14.87 -11.81
C GLY A 406 20.33 16.05 -12.79
N ILE A 407 19.28 16.13 -13.61
CA ILE A 407 19.02 17.20 -14.57
C ILE A 407 17.66 17.79 -14.22
N VAL A 408 17.60 19.11 -14.04
CA VAL A 408 16.40 19.81 -13.57
C VAL A 408 15.98 20.88 -14.59
N THR A 409 14.68 20.97 -14.87
CA THR A 409 14.12 22.05 -15.69
C THR A 409 14.07 23.35 -14.88
N SER A 410 14.48 24.48 -15.46
CA SER A 410 14.41 25.79 -14.76
C SER A 410 13.13 26.53 -15.11
N VAL A 411 12.22 26.67 -14.15
CA VAL A 411 10.98 27.45 -14.28
C VAL A 411 10.94 28.54 -13.20
N PRO A 412 11.72 29.62 -13.36
CA PRO A 412 11.95 30.62 -12.31
C PRO A 412 10.74 31.52 -12.00
N SER A 413 9.62 31.37 -12.70
CA SER A 413 8.35 32.00 -12.35
C SER A 413 7.62 31.29 -11.20
N ASP A 414 7.79 29.98 -11.06
CA ASP A 414 6.98 29.11 -10.18
C ASP A 414 7.80 28.14 -9.32
N SER A 415 9.13 28.23 -9.37
CA SER A 415 10.09 27.51 -8.55
C SER A 415 11.08 28.48 -7.90
N ALA A 416 11.11 28.51 -6.56
CA ALA A 416 11.95 29.44 -5.80
C ALA A 416 13.44 29.13 -5.98
N ASP A 417 13.81 27.84 -6.03
CA ASP A 417 15.19 27.39 -6.27
C ASP A 417 15.70 27.86 -7.64
N ASP A 418 14.85 27.73 -8.68
CA ASP A 418 15.20 28.14 -10.05
C ASP A 418 15.39 29.65 -10.14
N TYR A 419 14.50 30.42 -9.52
CA TYR A 419 14.62 31.88 -9.48
C TYR A 419 15.90 32.30 -8.76
N ALA A 420 16.20 31.70 -7.59
CA ALA A 420 17.40 32.01 -6.82
C ALA A 420 18.69 31.72 -7.60
N ALA A 421 18.79 30.56 -8.24
CA ALA A 421 19.95 30.18 -9.03
C ALA A 421 20.13 31.07 -10.28
N LEU A 422 19.03 31.42 -10.96
CA LEU A 422 19.07 32.32 -12.11
C LEU A 422 19.53 33.74 -11.70
N ILE A 423 19.01 34.27 -10.60
CA ILE A 423 19.38 35.59 -10.09
C ILE A 423 20.84 35.61 -9.62
N ASP A 424 21.33 34.54 -8.99
CA ASP A 424 22.74 34.39 -8.65
C ASP A 424 23.63 34.52 -9.89
N LEU A 425 23.28 33.85 -10.99
CA LEU A 425 24.02 33.95 -12.27
C LEU A 425 23.90 35.34 -12.93
N LYS A 426 22.72 35.97 -12.88
CA LYS A 426 22.54 37.34 -13.40
C LYS A 426 23.41 38.34 -12.64
N ASN A 427 23.39 38.29 -11.30
CA ASN A 427 24.05 39.28 -10.45
C ASN A 427 25.56 39.05 -10.32
N LYS A 428 26.04 37.79 -10.32
CA LYS A 428 27.45 37.46 -10.06
C LYS A 428 28.18 37.13 -11.36
N LYS A 429 28.76 38.14 -12.01
CA LYS A 429 29.57 37.94 -13.24
C LYS A 429 30.70 36.92 -13.06
N GLN A 430 31.36 36.94 -11.89
CA GLN A 430 32.41 35.97 -11.54
C GLN A 430 31.94 34.52 -11.59
N LEU A 431 30.66 34.26 -11.27
CA LEU A 431 30.08 32.91 -11.34
C LEU A 431 29.93 32.45 -12.79
N ARG A 432 29.53 33.36 -13.70
CA ARG A 432 29.50 33.10 -15.15
C ARG A 432 30.90 32.84 -15.71
N GLU A 433 31.86 33.69 -15.34
CA GLU A 433 33.27 33.55 -15.77
C GLU A 433 33.90 32.24 -15.28
N LYS A 434 33.63 31.83 -14.02
CA LYS A 434 34.11 30.56 -13.45
C LYS A 434 33.70 29.33 -14.27
N TYR A 435 32.48 29.33 -14.80
CA TYR A 435 31.90 28.20 -15.53
C TYR A 435 31.87 28.42 -17.05
N SER A 436 32.56 29.43 -17.57
CA SER A 436 32.64 29.75 -18.99
C SER A 436 31.28 30.00 -19.67
N ILE A 437 30.35 30.64 -18.95
CA ILE A 437 28.99 30.94 -19.43
C ILE A 437 28.95 32.36 -19.97
N SER A 438 28.46 32.55 -21.19
CA SER A 438 28.34 33.87 -21.78
C SER A 438 27.08 34.62 -21.30
N ASP A 439 27.13 35.94 -21.35
CA ASP A 439 26.02 36.82 -20.98
C ASP A 439 24.74 36.53 -21.79
N SER A 440 24.90 36.16 -23.06
CA SER A 440 23.79 35.79 -23.95
C SER A 440 23.04 34.54 -23.50
N MET A 441 23.65 33.67 -22.69
CA MET A 441 23.02 32.45 -22.18
C MET A 441 22.18 32.67 -20.94
N VAL A 442 22.28 33.85 -20.30
CA VAL A 442 21.66 34.11 -18.98
C VAL A 442 20.86 35.42 -18.97
N LEU A 443 21.46 36.54 -19.37
CA LEU A 443 20.87 37.86 -19.17
C LEU A 443 19.53 38.05 -19.90
N PRO A 444 19.35 37.58 -21.15
CA PRO A 444 18.10 37.74 -21.88
C PRO A 444 16.91 36.93 -21.33
N PHE A 445 17.16 35.95 -20.46
CA PHE A 445 16.12 35.02 -20.00
C PHE A 445 15.52 35.51 -18.68
N ASP A 446 14.37 36.16 -18.75
CA ASP A 446 13.58 36.56 -17.58
C ASP A 446 12.49 35.53 -17.25
N PRO A 447 12.00 35.47 -15.99
CA PRO A 447 10.90 34.59 -15.63
C PRO A 447 9.65 34.83 -16.48
N ILE A 448 9.05 33.73 -16.95
CA ILE A 448 7.89 33.76 -17.84
C ILE A 448 6.62 33.50 -17.00
N PRO A 449 5.65 34.42 -16.99
CA PRO A 449 4.40 34.21 -16.26
C PRO A 449 3.58 33.10 -16.92
N ILE A 450 3.34 32.01 -16.17
CA ILE A 450 2.63 30.82 -16.66
C ILE A 450 1.48 30.36 -15.77
N ILE A 451 1.54 30.68 -14.47
CA ILE A 451 0.50 30.34 -13.50
C ILE A 451 0.20 31.58 -12.67
N TYR A 452 -1.07 31.95 -12.59
CA TYR A 452 -1.56 32.94 -11.65
C TYR A 452 -2.01 32.26 -10.36
N ILE A 453 -1.50 32.74 -9.23
CA ILE A 453 -1.93 32.31 -7.89
C ILE A 453 -2.49 33.53 -7.17
N GLU A 454 -3.74 33.43 -6.70
CA GLU A 454 -4.38 34.53 -5.97
C GLU A 454 -3.54 34.93 -4.75
N GLY A 455 -3.30 36.23 -4.60
CA GLY A 455 -2.45 36.81 -3.55
C GLY A 455 -0.94 36.77 -3.82
N TYR A 456 -0.43 35.98 -4.78
CA TYR A 456 1.00 35.97 -5.16
C TYR A 456 1.24 36.59 -6.55
N GLY A 457 0.24 36.55 -7.43
CA GLY A 457 0.33 37.07 -8.81
C GLY A 457 0.73 36.00 -9.82
N ASP A 458 1.27 36.43 -10.96
CA ASP A 458 1.70 35.61 -12.10
C ASP A 458 3.19 35.17 -12.05
N LEU A 459 3.91 35.66 -11.03
CA LEU A 459 5.31 35.37 -10.74
C LEU A 459 5.44 34.96 -9.26
N SER A 460 4.94 33.76 -8.95
CA SER A 460 4.82 33.26 -7.58
C SER A 460 6.17 33.06 -6.88
N ALA A 461 7.19 32.58 -7.61
CA ALA A 461 8.54 32.42 -7.07
C ALA A 461 9.25 33.76 -6.80
N PRO A 462 9.27 34.73 -7.73
CA PRO A 462 9.80 36.07 -7.45
C PRO A 462 9.11 36.78 -6.28
N PHE A 463 7.79 36.61 -6.15
CA PHE A 463 7.03 37.14 -5.01
C PHE A 463 7.52 36.54 -3.68
N MET A 464 7.60 35.21 -3.58
CA MET A 464 8.05 34.52 -2.38
C MET A 464 9.51 34.80 -2.05
N TYR A 465 10.36 34.91 -3.06
CA TYR A 465 11.78 35.26 -2.89
C TYR A 465 11.94 36.60 -2.17
N LYS A 466 11.15 37.62 -2.58
CA LYS A 466 11.12 38.93 -1.91
C LYS A 466 10.49 38.84 -0.52
N LYS A 467 9.35 38.16 -0.38
CA LYS A 467 8.60 38.02 0.88
C LYS A 467 9.44 37.38 1.99
N LEU A 468 10.22 36.34 1.66
CA LEU A 468 11.06 35.61 2.61
C LEU A 468 12.48 36.17 2.73
N ASN A 469 12.79 37.27 2.02
CA ASN A 469 14.10 37.90 1.98
C ASN A 469 15.22 36.88 1.69
N ILE A 470 15.06 36.13 0.60
CA ILE A 470 16.04 35.19 0.06
C ILE A 470 17.11 35.99 -0.68
N GLN A 471 18.37 35.59 -0.58
CA GLN A 471 19.52 36.30 -1.14
C GLN A 471 20.37 35.42 -2.07
N SER A 472 20.31 34.09 -1.91
CA SER A 472 21.08 33.15 -2.72
C SER A 472 20.42 31.78 -2.78
N GLN A 473 20.80 30.95 -3.76
CA GLN A 473 20.43 29.54 -3.85
C GLN A 473 20.87 28.70 -2.62
N ASN A 474 21.73 29.24 -1.75
CA ASN A 474 22.19 28.57 -0.53
C ASN A 474 21.26 28.77 0.68
N ASP A 475 20.21 29.58 0.59
CA ASP A 475 19.24 29.81 1.67
C ASP A 475 18.24 28.64 1.79
N HIS A 476 18.76 27.42 2.05
CA HIS A 476 18.02 26.16 1.95
C HIS A 476 16.68 26.14 2.70
N ASP A 477 16.64 26.60 3.95
CA ASP A 477 15.42 26.56 4.77
C ASP A 477 14.33 27.50 4.22
N LYS A 478 14.73 28.69 3.75
CA LYS A 478 13.79 29.66 3.16
C LYS A 478 13.29 29.18 1.80
N LEU A 479 14.14 28.57 1.00
CA LEU A 479 13.79 28.00 -0.30
C LEU A 479 12.84 26.82 -0.15
N ALA A 480 13.08 25.94 0.82
CA ALA A 480 12.18 24.84 1.14
C ALA A 480 10.80 25.34 1.57
N ALA A 481 10.74 26.35 2.46
CA ALA A 481 9.48 26.96 2.88
C ALA A 481 8.73 27.62 1.69
N ALA A 482 9.46 28.33 0.82
CA ALA A 482 8.89 28.94 -0.39
C ALA A 482 8.32 27.88 -1.34
N LYS A 483 9.07 26.81 -1.59
CA LYS A 483 8.70 25.71 -2.47
C LYS A 483 7.40 25.04 -1.99
N ASP A 484 7.31 24.72 -0.70
CA ASP A 484 6.12 24.07 -0.13
C ASP A 484 4.87 24.94 -0.28
N GLU A 485 4.99 26.23 -0.01
CA GLU A 485 3.90 27.20 -0.11
C GLU A 485 3.43 27.36 -1.57
N ILE A 486 4.36 27.56 -2.52
CA ILE A 486 4.06 27.72 -3.94
C ILE A 486 3.47 26.44 -4.54
N TYR A 487 4.05 25.27 -4.24
CA TYR A 487 3.59 24.00 -4.81
C TYR A 487 2.18 23.66 -4.35
N LYS A 488 1.92 23.77 -3.03
CA LYS A 488 0.60 23.45 -2.46
C LYS A 488 -0.46 24.40 -2.99
N LYS A 489 -0.21 25.71 -2.94
CA LYS A 489 -1.19 26.71 -3.37
C LYS A 489 -1.38 26.70 -4.88
N GLY A 490 -0.29 26.61 -5.64
CA GLY A 490 -0.31 26.52 -7.10
C GLY A 490 -1.07 25.31 -7.63
N PHE A 491 -1.04 24.18 -6.92
CA PHE A 491 -1.80 23.00 -7.34
C PHE A 491 -3.32 23.17 -7.22
N TYR A 492 -3.82 23.72 -6.11
CA TYR A 492 -5.27 23.81 -5.85
C TYR A 492 -5.91 25.11 -6.36
N GLU A 493 -5.17 26.23 -6.30
CA GLU A 493 -5.67 27.57 -6.60
C GLU A 493 -5.09 28.14 -7.89
N GLY A 494 -3.97 27.59 -8.38
CA GLY A 494 -3.28 28.10 -9.56
C GLY A 494 -4.12 27.99 -10.83
N VAL A 495 -4.09 29.04 -11.65
CA VAL A 495 -4.75 29.12 -12.96
C VAL A 495 -3.70 29.29 -14.05
N LEU A 496 -3.75 28.47 -15.10
CA LEU A 496 -2.80 28.54 -16.21
C LEU A 496 -3.01 29.81 -17.05
N LEU A 497 -1.89 30.46 -17.40
CA LEU A 497 -1.83 31.66 -18.23
C LEU A 497 -1.28 31.39 -19.64
N LYS A 498 -0.74 30.18 -19.88
CA LYS A 498 -0.12 29.79 -21.15
C LYS A 498 -0.46 28.35 -21.52
N GLY A 499 -0.37 28.07 -22.82
CA GLY A 499 -0.55 26.73 -23.37
C GLY A 499 -1.99 26.40 -23.76
N LYS A 500 -2.20 25.17 -24.23
CA LYS A 500 -3.49 24.68 -24.76
C LYS A 500 -4.64 24.72 -23.75
N TYR A 501 -4.32 24.72 -22.45
CA TYR A 501 -5.28 24.68 -21.35
C TYR A 501 -5.30 25.98 -20.53
N GLU A 502 -5.04 27.11 -21.19
CA GLU A 502 -5.15 28.44 -20.57
C GLU A 502 -6.50 28.63 -19.87
N GLN A 503 -6.50 29.38 -18.76
CA GLN A 503 -7.64 29.63 -17.86
C GLN A 503 -8.17 28.41 -17.10
N LYS A 504 -7.60 27.21 -17.29
CA LYS A 504 -7.92 26.05 -16.44
C LYS A 504 -7.14 26.08 -15.14
N LYS A 505 -7.73 25.49 -14.10
CA LYS A 505 -7.02 25.21 -12.84
C LYS A 505 -5.92 24.18 -13.06
N VAL A 506 -4.78 24.37 -12.39
CA VAL A 506 -3.63 23.45 -12.44
C VAL A 506 -4.04 22.03 -12.08
N PHE A 507 -4.88 21.86 -11.05
CA PHE A 507 -5.43 20.57 -10.63
C PHE A 507 -6.00 19.75 -11.80
N ASP A 508 -6.78 20.39 -12.68
CA ASP A 508 -7.45 19.74 -13.80
C ASP A 508 -6.53 19.59 -15.03
N ALA A 509 -5.62 20.55 -15.24
CA ALA A 509 -4.80 20.63 -16.44
C ALA A 509 -3.52 19.80 -16.38
N LYS A 510 -2.94 19.59 -15.18
CA LYS A 510 -1.64 18.93 -14.99
C LYS A 510 -1.53 17.57 -15.70
N LYS A 511 -2.54 16.72 -15.52
CA LYS A 511 -2.59 15.39 -16.14
C LYS A 511 -2.73 15.48 -17.66
N LEU A 512 -3.56 16.41 -18.16
CA LEU A 512 -3.76 16.61 -19.59
C LEU A 512 -2.48 17.07 -20.29
N ILE A 513 -1.75 18.02 -19.69
CA ILE A 513 -0.46 18.51 -20.24
C ILE A 513 0.60 17.41 -20.24
N ARG A 514 0.67 16.60 -19.17
CA ARG A 514 1.54 15.43 -19.14
C ARG A 514 1.22 14.48 -20.29
N ASP A 515 -0.06 14.19 -20.50
CA ASP A 515 -0.51 13.26 -21.53
C ASP A 515 -0.23 13.82 -22.95
N ASP A 516 -0.38 15.13 -23.16
CA ASP A 516 0.02 15.81 -24.41
C ASP A 516 1.54 15.72 -24.66
N LEU A 517 2.38 15.98 -23.65
CA LEU A 517 3.85 15.84 -23.75
C LEU A 517 4.26 14.43 -24.18
N ILE A 518 3.59 13.40 -23.65
CA ILE A 518 3.86 12.00 -24.00
C ILE A 518 3.37 11.70 -25.42
N ALA A 519 2.16 12.14 -25.77
CA ALA A 519 1.57 11.93 -27.10
C ALA A 519 2.42 12.57 -28.22
N GLU A 520 2.97 13.76 -27.98
CA GLU A 520 3.89 14.45 -28.91
C GLU A 520 5.33 13.89 -28.87
N LYS A 521 5.57 12.82 -28.10
CA LYS A 521 6.89 12.22 -27.89
C LYS A 521 7.93 13.23 -27.38
N LEU A 522 7.51 14.19 -26.57
CA LEU A 522 8.37 15.19 -25.93
C LEU A 522 8.76 14.81 -24.50
N ALA A 523 8.02 13.88 -23.88
CA ALA A 523 8.34 13.31 -22.57
C ALA A 523 8.06 11.80 -22.52
N CYS A 524 8.56 11.16 -21.48
CA CYS A 524 8.26 9.77 -21.13
C CYS A 524 7.80 9.69 -19.67
N ILE A 525 7.18 8.57 -19.28
CA ILE A 525 6.89 8.31 -17.86
C ILE A 525 8.11 7.61 -17.25
N TYR A 526 8.58 8.14 -16.13
CA TYR A 526 9.69 7.60 -15.36
C TYR A 526 9.24 7.37 -13.93
N TYR A 527 9.60 6.22 -13.35
CA TYR A 527 9.36 5.97 -11.94
C TYR A 527 10.67 5.85 -11.17
N GLU A 528 10.63 6.26 -9.91
CA GLU A 528 11.74 6.11 -8.96
C GLU A 528 11.16 5.77 -7.59
N PRO A 529 11.89 5.06 -6.71
CA PRO A 529 11.48 4.97 -5.31
C PRO A 529 11.33 6.37 -4.70
N GLU A 530 10.23 6.65 -3.98
CA GLU A 530 10.00 7.97 -3.34
C GLU A 530 11.15 8.38 -2.40
N ASN A 531 11.80 7.39 -1.78
CA ASN A 531 13.02 7.53 -0.99
C ASN A 531 13.94 6.33 -1.27
N LYS A 532 15.21 6.43 -0.89
CA LYS A 532 16.18 5.34 -1.00
C LYS A 532 15.66 4.10 -0.26
N ILE A 533 15.68 2.97 -0.96
CA ILE A 533 15.32 1.65 -0.42
C ILE A 533 16.52 0.75 -0.58
N LYS A 534 16.90 0.06 0.49
CA LYS A 534 17.86 -1.04 0.40
C LYS A 534 17.16 -2.36 0.64
N SER A 535 17.41 -3.33 -0.23
CA SER A 535 17.05 -4.73 0.02
C SER A 535 17.89 -5.27 1.18
N ARG A 536 17.52 -6.45 1.67
CA ARG A 536 18.30 -7.16 2.69
C ARG A 536 19.59 -7.76 2.16
N SER A 537 19.70 -8.03 0.85
CA SER A 537 20.97 -8.43 0.24
C SER A 537 21.96 -7.27 0.09
N GLY A 538 21.61 -6.09 0.64
CA GLY A 538 22.41 -4.86 0.57
C GLY A 538 22.28 -4.13 -0.76
N ASP A 539 21.38 -4.56 -1.64
CA ASP A 539 21.17 -3.92 -2.93
C ASP A 539 20.31 -2.67 -2.80
N GLU A 540 20.63 -1.62 -3.55
CA GLU A 540 19.76 -0.45 -3.64
C GLU A 540 18.63 -0.74 -4.62
N CYS A 541 17.39 -0.68 -4.17
CA CYS A 541 16.24 -1.03 -5.01
C CYS A 541 15.94 0.06 -6.05
N VAL A 542 15.31 -0.36 -7.14
CA VAL A 542 14.81 0.49 -8.22
C VAL A 542 13.31 0.30 -8.35
N VAL A 543 12.66 1.12 -9.19
CA VAL A 543 11.34 0.74 -9.70
C VAL A 543 11.51 -0.04 -11.00
N ALA A 544 10.96 -1.25 -11.05
CA ALA A 544 10.91 -2.07 -12.24
C ALA A 544 9.49 -2.20 -12.78
N LEU A 545 9.39 -2.30 -14.11
CA LEU A 545 8.15 -2.60 -14.81
C LEU A 545 8.04 -4.12 -14.96
N CYS A 546 7.41 -4.77 -13.97
CA CYS A 546 7.32 -6.23 -13.85
C CYS A 546 5.99 -6.76 -14.34
N ASP A 547 5.99 -7.97 -14.88
CA ASP A 547 4.78 -8.72 -15.19
C ASP A 547 4.01 -9.06 -13.91
N GLN A 548 2.70 -8.79 -13.90
CA GLN A 548 1.86 -9.01 -12.74
C GLN A 548 0.42 -9.33 -13.12
N TRP A 549 -0.22 -10.24 -12.36
CA TRP A 549 -1.66 -10.44 -12.43
C TRP A 549 -2.37 -9.42 -11.55
N PHE A 550 -3.43 -8.83 -12.09
CA PHE A 550 -4.22 -7.84 -11.39
C PHE A 550 -5.72 -8.04 -11.62
N ILE A 551 -6.51 -7.55 -10.66
CA ILE A 551 -7.97 -7.47 -10.77
C ILE A 551 -8.32 -6.09 -11.33
N ASP A 552 -9.11 -6.04 -12.40
CA ASP A 552 -9.50 -4.81 -13.09
C ASP A 552 -10.74 -4.16 -12.45
N TYR A 553 -10.61 -3.60 -11.24
CA TYR A 553 -11.69 -2.81 -10.64
C TYR A 553 -11.92 -1.46 -11.35
N GLY A 554 -11.04 -1.10 -12.29
CA GLY A 554 -11.16 0.08 -13.15
C GLY A 554 -12.20 -0.09 -14.26
N ASN A 555 -12.57 -1.33 -14.57
CA ASN A 555 -13.62 -1.64 -15.54
C ASN A 555 -14.92 -0.89 -15.22
N LYS A 556 -15.39 -0.07 -16.18
CA LYS A 556 -16.53 0.84 -15.98
C LYS A 556 -17.82 0.08 -15.65
N GLU A 557 -18.14 -0.96 -16.40
CA GLU A 557 -19.36 -1.75 -16.19
C GLU A 557 -19.36 -2.41 -14.80
N TRP A 558 -18.23 -3.00 -14.42
CA TRP A 558 -18.10 -3.66 -13.12
C TRP A 558 -18.15 -2.67 -11.94
N LYS A 559 -17.58 -1.47 -12.12
CA LYS A 559 -17.67 -0.38 -11.15
C LYS A 559 -19.10 0.10 -10.97
N ASP A 560 -19.85 0.25 -12.06
CA ASP A 560 -21.27 0.64 -12.01
C ASP A 560 -22.12 -0.46 -11.33
N ASP A 561 -21.81 -1.74 -11.60
CA ASP A 561 -22.42 -2.86 -10.90
C ASP A 561 -22.13 -2.83 -9.38
N ALA A 562 -20.88 -2.56 -8.97
CA ALA A 562 -20.50 -2.44 -7.56
C ALA A 562 -21.16 -1.23 -6.87
N ARG A 563 -21.34 -0.10 -7.57
CA ARG A 563 -22.11 1.04 -7.07
C ARG A 563 -23.58 0.70 -6.84
N ARG A 564 -24.18 -0.12 -7.70
CA ARG A 564 -25.55 -0.60 -7.48
C ARG A 564 -25.65 -1.46 -6.22
N VAL A 565 -24.65 -2.30 -5.93
CA VAL A 565 -24.59 -3.00 -4.62
C VAL A 565 -24.58 -1.99 -3.48
N LEU A 566 -23.74 -0.95 -3.55
CA LEU A 566 -23.67 0.09 -2.53
C LEU A 566 -25.02 0.81 -2.32
N GLN A 567 -25.77 1.08 -3.40
CA GLN A 567 -27.09 1.74 -3.30
C GLN A 567 -28.08 0.95 -2.44
N GLN A 568 -28.05 -0.38 -2.52
CA GLN A 568 -28.91 -1.27 -1.73
C GLN A 568 -28.34 -1.55 -0.32
N LEU A 569 -27.02 -1.39 -0.16
CA LEU A 569 -26.30 -1.67 1.07
C LEU A 569 -26.61 -0.64 2.17
N ASN A 570 -26.96 -1.12 3.37
CA ASN A 570 -27.03 -0.28 4.56
C ASN A 570 -25.63 -0.06 5.14
N VAL A 571 -25.15 1.19 5.14
CA VAL A 571 -23.82 1.58 5.64
C VAL A 571 -23.84 2.42 6.94
N PHE A 572 -25.01 2.54 7.58
CA PHE A 572 -25.21 3.17 8.89
C PHE A 572 -24.84 4.67 9.02
N SER A 573 -24.19 5.29 8.04
CA SER A 573 -23.85 6.72 8.03
C SER A 573 -23.53 7.21 6.62
N ASP A 574 -23.84 8.47 6.34
CA ASP A 574 -23.54 9.10 5.04
C ASP A 574 -22.04 9.27 4.81
N ASP A 575 -21.27 9.56 5.86
CA ASP A 575 -19.80 9.62 5.79
C ASP A 575 -19.20 8.30 5.31
N THR A 576 -19.71 7.15 5.79
CA THR A 576 -19.25 5.84 5.32
C THR A 576 -19.60 5.65 3.84
N ARG A 577 -20.81 6.06 3.43
CA ARG A 577 -21.23 5.99 2.01
C ARG A 577 -20.32 6.83 1.11
N GLN A 578 -20.04 8.07 1.50
CA GLN A 578 -19.14 8.97 0.76
C GLN A 578 -17.71 8.41 0.65
N ASN A 579 -17.21 7.74 1.68
CA ASN A 579 -15.92 7.08 1.61
C ASN A 579 -15.90 5.94 0.58
N PHE A 580 -16.98 5.15 0.46
CA PHE A 580 -17.08 4.15 -0.62
C PHE A 580 -17.15 4.80 -2.00
N GLU A 581 -17.97 5.84 -2.18
CA GLU A 581 -18.09 6.54 -3.46
C GLU A 581 -16.75 7.14 -3.91
N GLY A 582 -16.04 7.80 -2.98
CA GLY A 582 -14.70 8.31 -3.25
C GLY A 582 -13.73 7.22 -3.67
N VAL A 583 -13.85 6.00 -3.12
CA VAL A 583 -13.03 4.85 -3.53
C VAL A 583 -13.35 4.40 -4.95
N PHE A 584 -14.63 4.35 -5.33
CA PHE A 584 -14.99 4.00 -6.71
C PHE A 584 -14.40 5.00 -7.73
N ASP A 585 -14.20 6.25 -7.37
CA ASP A 585 -13.66 7.26 -8.30
C ASP A 585 -12.17 7.06 -8.61
N TRP A 586 -11.36 6.67 -7.62
CA TRP A 586 -9.92 6.48 -7.81
C TRP A 586 -9.48 5.01 -7.96
N LEU A 587 -10.33 4.04 -7.61
CA LEU A 587 -9.99 2.63 -7.71
C LEU A 587 -9.94 2.21 -9.19
N HIS A 588 -8.78 1.69 -9.57
CA HIS A 588 -8.49 1.15 -10.90
C HIS A 588 -8.03 -0.30 -10.74
N GLU A 589 -6.92 -0.70 -11.34
CA GLU A 589 -6.45 -2.06 -11.26
C GLU A 589 -5.75 -2.32 -9.91
N HIS A 590 -6.00 -3.47 -9.29
CA HIS A 590 -5.35 -3.90 -8.04
C HIS A 590 -4.47 -5.12 -8.28
N ALA A 591 -3.19 -5.02 -7.93
CA ALA A 591 -2.23 -6.11 -8.06
C ALA A 591 -2.56 -7.27 -7.11
N CYS A 592 -3.02 -8.40 -7.65
CA CYS A 592 -3.51 -9.54 -6.88
C CYS A 592 -2.49 -10.70 -6.75
N SER A 593 -1.38 -10.67 -7.50
CA SER A 593 -0.34 -11.70 -7.42
C SER A 593 0.92 -11.25 -6.66
N ARG A 594 1.57 -12.21 -5.97
CA ARG A 594 2.86 -12.07 -5.28
C ARG A 594 3.75 -13.28 -5.58
N SER A 595 5.07 -13.10 -5.53
CA SER A 595 6.06 -14.17 -5.71
C SER A 595 6.52 -14.81 -4.40
N TYR A 596 6.28 -14.16 -3.26
CA TYR A 596 6.66 -14.62 -1.92
C TYR A 596 5.53 -14.38 -0.92
N GLY A 597 5.45 -15.24 0.10
CA GLY A 597 4.47 -15.20 1.17
C GLY A 597 3.76 -16.54 1.38
N LEU A 598 2.76 -16.56 2.25
CA LEU A 598 1.81 -17.67 2.37
C LEU A 598 0.54 -17.35 1.59
N GLY A 599 -0.14 -18.36 1.05
CA GLY A 599 -1.41 -18.16 0.36
C GLY A 599 -1.75 -19.28 -0.61
N THR A 600 -2.87 -19.13 -1.29
CA THR A 600 -3.26 -19.99 -2.41
C THR A 600 -2.50 -19.59 -3.67
N LYS A 601 -1.97 -20.55 -4.42
CA LYS A 601 -1.34 -20.31 -5.72
C LYS A 601 -2.39 -20.07 -6.80
N LEU A 602 -2.10 -19.19 -7.75
CA LEU A 602 -2.97 -19.00 -8.92
C LEU A 602 -3.12 -20.34 -9.68
N PRO A 603 -4.35 -20.79 -10.03
CA PRO A 603 -4.58 -22.09 -10.64
C PRO A 603 -3.87 -22.29 -11.99
N TRP A 604 -3.80 -21.23 -12.80
CA TRP A 604 -3.23 -21.23 -14.15
C TRP A 604 -1.78 -20.74 -14.22
N ASP A 605 -1.24 -20.22 -13.11
CA ASP A 605 0.12 -19.67 -13.06
C ASP A 605 0.73 -19.85 -11.67
N LYS A 606 1.15 -21.09 -11.38
CA LYS A 606 1.55 -21.56 -10.04
C LYS A 606 2.81 -20.88 -9.48
N GLN A 607 3.50 -20.04 -10.25
CA GLN A 607 4.62 -19.23 -9.76
C GLN A 607 4.15 -18.07 -8.86
N TYR A 608 2.88 -17.70 -8.96
CA TYR A 608 2.30 -16.60 -8.20
C TYR A 608 1.35 -17.10 -7.11
N LEU A 609 1.43 -16.46 -5.95
CA LEU A 609 0.45 -16.54 -4.87
C LEU A 609 -0.58 -15.42 -4.99
N ILE A 610 -1.81 -15.71 -4.59
CA ILE A 610 -2.87 -14.72 -4.42
C ILE A 610 -2.61 -13.94 -3.13
N GLU A 611 -2.66 -12.61 -3.20
CA GLU A 611 -2.45 -11.76 -2.04
C GLU A 611 -3.68 -11.66 -1.13
N SER A 612 -3.43 -11.29 0.12
CA SER A 612 -4.39 -11.37 1.21
C SER A 612 -5.66 -10.52 1.06
N LEU A 613 -5.64 -9.38 0.37
CA LEU A 613 -6.85 -8.57 0.14
C LEU A 613 -7.71 -9.12 -1.02
N SER A 614 -7.20 -10.07 -1.78
CA SER A 614 -7.87 -10.65 -2.95
C SER A 614 -8.45 -12.04 -2.66
N ASP A 615 -7.84 -12.83 -1.76
CA ASP A 615 -8.39 -14.11 -1.28
C ASP A 615 -9.43 -13.96 -0.15
N SER A 616 -9.81 -12.73 0.19
CA SER A 616 -10.60 -12.40 1.38
C SER A 616 -11.94 -11.73 1.08
N THR A 617 -12.40 -11.77 -0.17
CA THR A 617 -13.52 -10.93 -0.61
C THR A 617 -14.89 -11.60 -0.50
N ILE A 618 -14.97 -12.94 -0.65
CA ILE A 618 -16.22 -13.72 -0.61
C ILE A 618 -16.19 -14.95 0.32
N TYR A 619 -15.17 -15.08 1.17
CA TYR A 619 -15.00 -16.24 2.08
C TYR A 619 -16.18 -16.45 3.06
N MET A 620 -17.08 -15.48 3.17
CA MET A 620 -18.29 -15.60 3.96
C MET A 620 -19.23 -16.69 3.41
N ALA A 621 -19.16 -16.99 2.11
CA ALA A 621 -19.85 -18.15 1.53
C ALA A 621 -19.25 -19.47 2.05
N TYR A 622 -17.91 -19.54 2.17
CA TYR A 622 -17.24 -20.73 2.72
C TYR A 622 -17.63 -21.01 4.19
N TYR A 623 -17.90 -19.98 5.00
CA TYR A 623 -18.41 -20.17 6.36
C TYR A 623 -19.69 -21.01 6.44
N THR A 624 -20.56 -20.94 5.42
CA THR A 624 -21.84 -21.64 5.45
C THR A 624 -21.63 -23.16 5.34
N VAL A 625 -20.53 -23.62 4.74
CA VAL A 625 -20.29 -25.05 4.49
C VAL A 625 -19.09 -25.62 5.25
N ALA A 626 -18.23 -24.78 5.83
CA ALA A 626 -17.00 -25.20 6.50
C ALA A 626 -17.21 -26.32 7.55
N HIS A 627 -18.26 -26.23 8.38
CA HIS A 627 -18.55 -27.26 9.40
C HIS A 627 -18.89 -28.66 8.86
N LEU A 628 -19.31 -28.75 7.59
CA LEU A 628 -19.59 -30.02 6.92
C LEU A 628 -18.33 -30.59 6.26
N LEU A 629 -17.44 -29.71 5.80
CA LEU A 629 -16.22 -30.06 5.07
C LEU A 629 -15.05 -30.39 5.99
N GLN A 630 -14.90 -29.67 7.11
CA GLN A 630 -13.78 -29.83 8.05
C GLN A 630 -14.23 -29.91 9.51
N GLN A 631 -13.44 -30.59 10.36
CA GLN A 631 -13.73 -30.75 11.79
C GLN A 631 -13.44 -29.48 12.62
N GLN A 632 -14.15 -29.31 13.75
CA GLN A 632 -14.17 -28.12 14.65
C GLN A 632 -12.81 -27.64 15.22
N ASP A 633 -11.77 -28.45 15.11
CA ASP A 633 -10.41 -28.14 15.59
C ASP A 633 -9.32 -28.46 14.55
N SER A 634 -9.70 -28.81 13.32
CA SER A 634 -8.78 -28.90 12.18
C SER A 634 -8.87 -27.61 11.39
N PHE A 635 -8.25 -26.54 11.91
CA PHE A 635 -8.25 -25.26 11.21
C PHE A 635 -7.61 -25.37 9.83
N ASP A 636 -6.60 -26.23 9.71
CA ASP A 636 -5.89 -26.61 8.49
C ASP A 636 -6.69 -27.54 7.56
N GLY A 637 -7.95 -27.86 7.86
CA GLY A 637 -8.81 -28.63 6.98
C GLY A 637 -8.33 -30.05 6.64
N LYS A 638 -7.33 -30.61 7.35
CA LYS A 638 -6.81 -31.95 7.07
C LYS A 638 -7.71 -33.07 7.59
N LYS A 639 -8.55 -32.78 8.58
CA LYS A 639 -9.53 -33.74 9.09
C LYS A 639 -10.88 -33.54 8.41
N ILE A 640 -11.29 -34.55 7.66
CA ILE A 640 -12.55 -34.60 6.92
C ILE A 640 -13.74 -34.42 7.88
N GLY A 641 -14.65 -33.51 7.50
CA GLY A 641 -15.87 -33.18 8.23
C GLY A 641 -17.00 -34.20 8.04
N SER A 642 -18.19 -33.85 8.53
CA SER A 642 -19.34 -34.76 8.58
C SER A 642 -19.94 -35.11 7.22
N ALA A 643 -19.68 -34.33 6.17
CA ALA A 643 -20.12 -34.66 4.81
C ALA A 643 -19.29 -35.78 4.17
N ASN A 644 -18.16 -36.17 4.77
CA ASN A 644 -17.26 -37.21 4.27
C ASN A 644 -16.82 -37.00 2.81
N ILE A 645 -16.47 -35.75 2.47
CA ILE A 645 -15.96 -35.36 1.15
C ILE A 645 -14.45 -35.11 1.25
N ASP A 646 -13.64 -35.78 0.43
CA ASP A 646 -12.21 -35.52 0.39
C ASP A 646 -11.94 -34.14 -0.28
N PRO A 647 -10.96 -33.34 0.18
CA PRO A 647 -10.67 -32.05 -0.43
C PRO A 647 -10.38 -32.12 -1.94
N SER A 648 -9.82 -33.22 -2.42
CA SER A 648 -9.53 -33.43 -3.85
C SER A 648 -10.78 -33.60 -4.72
N GLU A 649 -11.92 -33.95 -4.12
CA GLU A 649 -13.20 -34.08 -4.83
C GLU A 649 -13.91 -32.73 -5.02
N MET A 650 -13.47 -31.67 -4.31
CA MET A 650 -14.03 -30.32 -4.41
C MET A 650 -13.52 -29.63 -5.69
N THR A 651 -14.09 -29.98 -6.83
CA THR A 651 -13.78 -29.35 -8.12
C THR A 651 -14.55 -28.04 -8.34
N ILE A 652 -14.20 -27.29 -9.38
CA ILE A 652 -14.93 -26.08 -9.79
C ILE A 652 -16.42 -26.37 -9.98
N ASP A 653 -16.78 -27.48 -10.62
CA ASP A 653 -18.18 -27.86 -10.88
C ASP A 653 -18.94 -28.21 -9.58
N ILE A 654 -18.25 -28.79 -8.58
CA ILE A 654 -18.85 -29.06 -7.27
C ILE A 654 -19.14 -27.75 -6.52
N TRP A 655 -18.20 -26.81 -6.53
CA TRP A 655 -18.42 -25.49 -5.96
C TRP A 655 -19.52 -24.70 -6.67
N ASP A 656 -19.55 -24.76 -8.00
CA ASP A 656 -20.64 -24.22 -8.82
C ASP A 656 -21.99 -24.78 -8.39
N TYR A 657 -22.08 -26.09 -8.19
CA TYR A 657 -23.31 -26.70 -7.71
C TYR A 657 -23.73 -26.17 -6.34
N ILE A 658 -22.80 -26.04 -5.41
CA ILE A 658 -23.11 -25.57 -4.05
C ILE A 658 -23.59 -24.11 -4.07
N PHE A 659 -22.92 -23.25 -4.84
CA PHE A 659 -23.10 -21.79 -4.75
C PHE A 659 -23.95 -21.14 -5.85
N PHE A 660 -24.21 -21.83 -6.96
CA PHE A 660 -25.08 -21.35 -8.03
C PHE A 660 -26.35 -22.18 -8.15
N VAL A 661 -27.49 -21.52 -7.96
CA VAL A 661 -28.81 -22.17 -7.87
C VAL A 661 -29.25 -22.82 -9.20
N ASN A 662 -28.71 -22.37 -10.32
CA ASN A 662 -29.06 -22.84 -11.66
C ASN A 662 -28.30 -24.11 -12.10
N LYS A 663 -27.38 -24.63 -11.29
CA LYS A 663 -26.57 -25.80 -11.64
C LYS A 663 -27.30 -27.10 -11.28
N SER A 664 -27.41 -28.02 -12.23
CA SER A 664 -28.03 -29.34 -12.02
C SER A 664 -27.02 -30.36 -11.49
N TYR A 665 -27.50 -31.30 -10.68
CA TYR A 665 -26.67 -32.42 -10.21
C TYR A 665 -26.35 -33.38 -11.36
N SER A 666 -27.28 -33.57 -12.30
CA SER A 666 -27.15 -34.51 -13.41
C SER A 666 -25.99 -34.20 -14.37
N SER A 667 -25.46 -32.98 -14.36
CA SER A 667 -24.30 -32.58 -15.16
C SER A 667 -22.96 -32.81 -14.47
N LEU A 668 -22.94 -33.19 -13.19
CA LEU A 668 -21.72 -33.34 -12.41
C LEU A 668 -21.09 -34.72 -12.63
N LYS A 669 -19.77 -34.75 -12.78
CA LYS A 669 -18.97 -35.98 -12.76
C LYS A 669 -18.37 -36.14 -11.36
N THR A 670 -19.08 -36.82 -10.47
CA THR A 670 -18.69 -36.96 -9.06
C THR A 670 -19.22 -38.23 -8.43
N ASN A 671 -18.51 -38.71 -7.40
CA ASN A 671 -18.94 -39.82 -6.54
C ASN A 671 -19.69 -39.33 -5.29
N ILE A 672 -19.70 -38.01 -5.05
CA ILE A 672 -20.41 -37.42 -3.91
C ILE A 672 -21.92 -37.50 -4.17
N SER A 673 -22.67 -38.04 -3.21
CA SER A 673 -24.13 -38.18 -3.35
C SER A 673 -24.84 -36.84 -3.54
N LYS A 674 -25.99 -36.88 -4.23
CA LYS A 674 -26.84 -35.69 -4.43
C LYS A 674 -27.31 -35.14 -3.08
N GLU A 675 -27.70 -36.02 -2.17
CA GLU A 675 -28.18 -35.67 -0.83
C GLU A 675 -27.10 -34.91 -0.04
N THR A 676 -25.84 -35.35 -0.13
CA THR A 676 -24.71 -34.66 0.50
C THR A 676 -24.51 -33.28 -0.12
N LEU A 677 -24.48 -33.15 -1.45
CA LEU A 677 -24.27 -31.83 -2.08
C LEU A 677 -25.45 -30.88 -1.85
N ASP A 678 -26.68 -31.40 -1.84
CA ASP A 678 -27.88 -30.64 -1.50
C ASP A 678 -27.84 -30.12 -0.06
N LEU A 679 -27.24 -30.86 0.87
CA LEU A 679 -27.03 -30.38 2.25
C LEU A 679 -26.11 -29.15 2.28
N LEU A 680 -24.96 -29.20 1.60
CA LEU A 680 -24.03 -28.05 1.53
C LEU A 680 -24.70 -26.84 0.84
N ARG A 681 -25.41 -27.11 -0.25
CA ARG A 681 -26.19 -26.10 -0.97
C ARG A 681 -27.26 -25.49 -0.07
N ASN A 682 -28.01 -26.29 0.70
CA ASN A 682 -29.05 -25.81 1.61
C ASN A 682 -28.47 -24.86 2.67
N GLU A 683 -27.33 -25.22 3.27
CA GLU A 683 -26.61 -24.36 4.21
C GLU A 683 -26.28 -22.99 3.62
N PHE A 684 -25.67 -22.97 2.43
CA PHE A 684 -25.41 -21.71 1.74
C PHE A 684 -26.70 -20.95 1.44
N GLN A 685 -27.68 -21.61 0.85
CA GLN A 685 -28.89 -20.96 0.42
C GLN A 685 -29.66 -20.35 1.59
N TYR A 686 -29.72 -21.01 2.74
CA TYR A 686 -30.36 -20.51 3.95
C TYR A 686 -29.60 -19.32 4.55
N TRP A 687 -28.29 -19.47 4.78
CA TRP A 687 -27.52 -18.45 5.49
C TRP A 687 -27.18 -17.22 4.65
N TYR A 688 -27.02 -17.33 3.33
CA TYR A 688 -26.68 -16.20 2.46
C TYR A 688 -27.93 -15.41 2.04
N PRO A 689 -27.85 -14.06 1.95
CA PRO A 689 -26.66 -13.20 1.94
C PRO A 689 -26.12 -12.84 3.34
N VAL A 690 -24.94 -12.23 3.43
CA VAL A 690 -24.45 -11.66 4.70
C VAL A 690 -25.37 -10.52 5.17
N ASP A 691 -25.98 -10.63 6.35
CA ASP A 691 -26.89 -9.60 6.87
C ASP A 691 -26.15 -8.43 7.51
N LEU A 692 -25.00 -8.68 8.14
CA LEU A 692 -24.14 -7.65 8.71
C LEU A 692 -22.66 -8.05 8.60
N ARG A 693 -21.83 -7.13 8.09
CA ARG A 693 -20.38 -7.19 8.25
C ARG A 693 -19.90 -5.98 9.04
N SER A 694 -19.25 -6.19 10.17
CA SER A 694 -18.73 -5.09 11.00
C SER A 694 -17.20 -5.04 10.94
N SER A 695 -16.65 -3.84 10.76
CA SER A 695 -15.20 -3.63 10.57
C SER A 695 -14.74 -2.26 11.04
N GLY A 696 -13.44 -2.08 11.24
CA GLY A 696 -12.82 -0.76 11.26
C GLY A 696 -12.95 -0.03 9.92
N LYS A 697 -13.00 1.31 9.97
CA LYS A 697 -13.12 2.20 8.81
C LYS A 697 -11.94 2.14 7.84
N ASP A 698 -10.79 1.65 8.30
CA ASP A 698 -9.56 1.43 7.53
C ASP A 698 -9.73 0.39 6.41
N LEU A 699 -10.74 -0.49 6.51
CA LEU A 699 -11.04 -1.49 5.49
C LEU A 699 -12.00 -1.01 4.39
N ILE A 700 -12.59 0.19 4.51
CA ILE A 700 -13.44 0.77 3.45
C ILE A 700 -12.68 0.90 2.12
N PRO A 701 -11.50 1.55 2.05
CA PRO A 701 -10.82 1.82 0.79
C PRO A 701 -10.20 0.59 0.10
N ASN A 702 -10.36 -0.60 0.66
CA ASN A 702 -9.77 -1.85 0.16
C ASN A 702 -10.76 -3.01 0.33
N HIS A 703 -10.54 -3.87 1.32
CA HIS A 703 -11.27 -5.10 1.63
C HIS A 703 -12.78 -4.99 1.46
N LEU A 704 -13.44 -3.98 2.06
CA LEU A 704 -14.90 -3.86 2.01
C LEU A 704 -15.35 -3.51 0.60
N THR A 705 -14.66 -2.59 -0.08
CA THR A 705 -14.97 -2.23 -1.47
C THR A 705 -14.74 -3.43 -2.39
N TYR A 706 -13.62 -4.15 -2.24
CA TYR A 706 -13.30 -5.35 -3.02
C TYR A 706 -14.35 -6.44 -2.81
N SER A 707 -14.86 -6.58 -1.59
CA SER A 707 -15.96 -7.48 -1.29
C SER A 707 -17.19 -7.15 -2.14
N LEU A 708 -17.57 -5.87 -2.29
CA LEU A 708 -18.72 -5.49 -3.14
C LEU A 708 -18.49 -5.88 -4.60
N TYR A 709 -17.32 -5.56 -5.17
CA TYR A 709 -16.95 -5.94 -6.53
C TYR A 709 -17.00 -7.45 -6.75
N ASN A 710 -16.40 -8.23 -5.86
CA ASN A 710 -16.33 -9.68 -6.01
C ASN A 710 -17.70 -10.35 -5.81
N HIS A 711 -18.55 -9.84 -4.92
CA HIS A 711 -19.91 -10.37 -4.78
C HIS A 711 -20.71 -10.23 -6.08
N VAL A 712 -20.66 -9.07 -6.74
CA VAL A 712 -21.38 -8.88 -8.01
C VAL A 712 -20.73 -9.59 -9.19
N ALA A 713 -19.42 -9.86 -9.15
CA ALA A 713 -18.76 -10.65 -10.18
C ALA A 713 -19.06 -12.15 -10.11
N ILE A 714 -19.29 -12.68 -8.90
CA ILE A 714 -19.56 -14.09 -8.68
C ILE A 714 -21.06 -14.38 -8.74
N TRP A 715 -21.88 -13.54 -8.08
CA TRP A 715 -23.35 -13.60 -8.15
C TRP A 715 -23.86 -12.34 -8.86
N PRO A 716 -24.03 -12.39 -10.20
CA PRO A 716 -24.48 -11.24 -10.99
C PRO A 716 -25.94 -10.88 -10.70
N ASN A 717 -26.47 -9.87 -11.38
CA ASN A 717 -27.77 -9.24 -11.08
C ASN A 717 -28.96 -10.19 -10.92
N GLN A 718 -28.97 -11.34 -11.62
CA GLN A 718 -30.03 -12.34 -11.49
C GLN A 718 -30.05 -13.01 -10.09
N GLU A 719 -28.99 -12.85 -9.32
CA GLU A 719 -28.80 -13.32 -7.94
C GLU A 719 -28.52 -12.14 -6.98
N GLU A 720 -29.10 -10.95 -7.23
CA GLU A 720 -28.90 -9.77 -6.37
C GLU A 720 -29.29 -10.01 -4.90
N ASN A 721 -30.20 -10.95 -4.65
CA ASN A 721 -30.56 -11.40 -3.30
C ASN A 721 -29.40 -12.06 -2.53
N ARG A 722 -28.27 -12.35 -3.19
CA ARG A 722 -27.02 -12.86 -2.60
C ARG A 722 -26.03 -11.75 -2.21
N TRP A 723 -26.29 -10.49 -2.57
CA TRP A 723 -25.40 -9.39 -2.24
C TRP A 723 -25.43 -9.02 -0.75
N PRO A 724 -24.33 -8.51 -0.17
CA PRO A 724 -24.30 -8.12 1.23
C PRO A 724 -25.37 -7.06 1.56
N LYS A 725 -26.06 -7.22 2.69
CA LYS A 725 -27.16 -6.31 3.08
C LYS A 725 -26.69 -5.10 3.88
N ALA A 726 -25.67 -5.25 4.73
CA ALA A 726 -25.22 -4.15 5.57
C ALA A 726 -23.74 -4.24 5.96
N PHE A 727 -23.01 -3.13 5.82
CA PHE A 727 -21.63 -2.96 6.29
C PHE A 727 -21.57 -1.86 7.35
N ARG A 728 -21.07 -2.18 8.54
CA ARG A 728 -20.93 -1.23 9.65
C ARG A 728 -19.46 -0.91 9.89
N ALA A 729 -19.05 0.33 9.63
CA ALA A 729 -17.71 0.81 9.94
C ALA A 729 -17.63 1.44 11.34
N ASN A 730 -16.57 1.16 12.10
CA ASN A 730 -16.25 1.84 13.35
C ASN A 730 -14.89 2.55 13.30
N GLY A 731 -14.70 3.53 14.17
CA GLY A 731 -13.39 4.16 14.39
C GLY A 731 -12.37 3.20 15.00
N HIS A 732 -11.13 3.65 15.12
CA HIS A 732 -10.11 2.95 15.90
C HIS A 732 -10.39 3.12 17.39
N LEU A 733 -10.01 2.12 18.18
CA LEU A 733 -10.11 2.18 19.64
C LEU A 733 -9.00 3.07 20.20
N PHE A 734 -9.36 3.89 21.17
CA PHE A 734 -8.43 4.63 22.02
C PHE A 734 -8.47 4.04 23.43
N LEU A 735 -7.33 3.97 24.10
CA LEU A 735 -7.22 3.57 25.50
C LEU A 735 -6.69 4.77 26.28
N ASN A 736 -7.46 5.26 27.25
CA ASN A 736 -7.11 6.41 28.09
C ASN A 736 -6.71 7.69 27.31
N GLY A 737 -7.31 7.90 26.14
CA GLY A 737 -7.02 9.07 25.27
C GLY A 737 -5.90 8.83 24.27
N GLU A 738 -5.18 7.72 24.36
CA GLU A 738 -4.08 7.37 23.45
C GLU A 738 -4.50 6.30 22.44
N LYS A 739 -3.84 6.31 21.30
CA LYS A 739 -4.08 5.32 20.26
C LYS A 739 -3.41 3.99 20.66
N VAL A 740 -4.19 2.91 20.65
CA VAL A 740 -3.74 1.53 20.90
C VAL A 740 -3.07 0.93 19.68
#